data_AF-A0A319C183-F1
#
_entry.id   AF-A0A319C183-F1
#
_cell.length_a   1.000
_cell.length_b   1.000
_cell.length_c   1.000
_cell.angle_alpha   90.00
_cell.angle_beta   90.00
_cell.angle_gamma   90.00
#
_symmetry.space_group_name_H-M   'P 1'
#
loop_
_entity.id
_entity.type
_entity.pdbx_description
1 polymer ?
#
loop_
_entity_poly.entity_id
_entity_poly.type
_entity_poly.pdbx_seq_one_letter_code
_entity_poly.pdbx_strand_id
1 'polypeptide(L)'
;MSLSSLDFKARRRDLVERVNEELRQHFMQGDEPSKRFICRQALLEIWQDEARLHTLLGPNPISSQDIRRVQRECVAVLSILTYIRAIKTIGRFHAILYTDEINDTNLPLHDREIRQLLSLEPELFFLFNDYQWAFCPAEIHCDRDPPLQLIDARRRLPFLSTPKLIGSGGFGVVELVKIAPRYLKLSRGADFEYPYKVACKRFEGVRKLQDFETELANLQNLKSSLTNQAHILQHLTTISHGPQYYILFPYAELGDLDQFLLDGAGIYDFRRRFPLIAPHSTPDNYKPLLYQCWALASALDWLHNGIKIKTKHIKCAHMDLKPDKILIMKDSSSTVGKWVISDFGISVAEHDRHSRAHALSIRDLYREVTIDRLAVPQLGTYQPPEGIHMKGDSVETEGAGRRSDIWSFGCVFSEVLAWAIGGRREVEEFAYSRARRGQKDAFWEEITPNTLFPGKKEFRLCGAVARWLNDLQTQRFPTNPVVRIWAQKLAREILIVSKADRPGAAKLEKIVGGLYNACEMLTTRDMQESGLPLLRRASSTFSQTPTQNTPVDSTYGHTVLPHSSSGILAAAISRSKVQDTVPVAMIYRNRIEFTQISISHSGSHECRTNLLPDEWRSGSVGVAIEGRYFAAWGDCKKSMKRRSQCLFSERELDQTFTQAIFNDQGSMLFAWAIGSRQESLYVWRIENNNPSSRCHVVHYSLVCLVQPS
;
A
#
# COMPACT_ATOMS: atom_id res chain seq x y z
N MET A 1 24.87 -52.29 32.28
CA MET A 1 24.91 -50.81 32.11
C MET A 1 25.45 -50.22 33.40
N SER A 2 26.49 -49.38 33.36
CA SER A 2 27.04 -48.72 34.56
C SER A 2 26.13 -47.57 35.03
N LEU A 3 26.15 -47.22 36.33
CA LEU A 3 25.41 -46.09 36.91
C LEU A 3 25.65 -44.77 36.14
N SER A 4 26.88 -44.53 35.67
CA SER A 4 27.24 -43.38 34.83
C SER A 4 26.47 -43.31 33.49
N SER A 5 26.16 -44.46 32.88
CA SER A 5 25.41 -44.53 31.61
C SER A 5 23.91 -44.24 31.80
N LEU A 6 23.35 -44.60 32.96
CA LEU A 6 21.97 -44.30 33.32
C LEU A 6 21.78 -42.80 33.58
N ASP A 7 22.70 -42.18 34.32
CA ASP A 7 22.72 -40.74 34.58
C ASP A 7 22.84 -39.93 33.27
N PHE A 8 23.74 -40.35 32.37
CA PHE A 8 23.89 -39.69 31.07
C PHE A 8 22.60 -39.72 30.22
N LYS A 9 21.91 -40.86 30.16
CA LYS A 9 20.64 -40.99 29.42
C LYS A 9 19.51 -40.16 30.05
N ALA A 10 19.54 -39.93 31.36
CA ALA A 10 18.58 -39.06 32.04
C ALA A 10 18.87 -37.60 31.67
N ARG A 11 20.12 -37.14 31.82
CA ARG A 11 20.54 -35.78 31.45
C ARG A 11 20.24 -35.43 30.00
N ARG A 12 20.44 -36.36 29.06
CA ARG A 12 20.08 -36.17 27.65
C ARG A 12 18.58 -35.95 27.48
N ARG A 13 17.74 -36.77 28.12
CA ARG A 13 16.28 -36.63 28.04
C ARG A 13 15.82 -35.30 28.61
N ASP A 14 16.35 -34.90 29.76
CA ASP A 14 16.00 -33.61 30.38
C ASP A 14 16.42 -32.43 29.50
N LEU A 15 17.59 -32.51 28.85
CA LEU A 15 18.03 -31.49 27.89
C LEU A 15 17.11 -31.44 26.68
N VAL A 16 16.71 -32.59 26.13
CA VAL A 16 15.79 -32.65 24.99
C VAL A 16 14.46 -31.99 25.32
N GLU A 17 13.88 -32.23 26.50
CA GLU A 17 12.63 -31.56 26.90
C GLU A 17 12.79 -30.04 27.03
N ARG A 18 13.89 -29.57 27.64
CA ARG A 18 14.17 -28.13 27.74
C ARG A 18 14.32 -27.47 26.37
N VAL A 19 15.13 -28.06 25.49
CA VAL A 19 15.34 -27.53 24.14
C VAL A 19 14.05 -27.60 23.31
N ASN A 20 13.23 -28.63 23.49
CA ASN A 20 11.95 -28.73 22.80
C ASN A 20 11.00 -27.59 23.20
N GLU A 21 10.99 -27.21 24.48
CA GLU A 21 10.23 -26.06 24.95
C GLU A 21 10.77 -24.73 24.40
N GLU A 22 12.08 -24.55 24.36
CA GLU A 22 12.71 -23.39 23.70
C GLU A 22 12.35 -23.32 22.21
N LEU A 23 12.45 -24.45 21.48
CA LEU A 23 12.06 -24.53 20.06
C LEU A 23 10.60 -24.13 19.84
N ARG A 24 9.68 -24.51 20.74
CA ARG A 24 8.26 -24.11 20.66
C ARG A 24 8.09 -22.60 20.73
N GLN A 25 8.86 -21.93 21.60
CA GLN A 25 8.79 -20.48 21.80
C GLN A 25 9.34 -19.69 20.59
N HIS A 26 10.21 -20.31 19.79
CA HIS A 26 10.81 -19.68 18.61
C HIS A 26 10.02 -19.89 17.30
N PHE A 27 8.90 -20.62 17.30
CA PHE A 27 8.06 -20.72 16.11
C PHE A 27 7.40 -19.38 15.77
N MET A 28 7.62 -18.94 14.54
CA MET A 28 6.87 -17.85 13.93
C MET A 28 5.51 -18.37 13.45
N GLN A 29 4.48 -17.52 13.43
CA GLN A 29 3.11 -17.88 13.06
C GLN A 29 2.56 -19.12 13.82
N GLY A 30 2.79 -19.19 15.13
CA GLY A 30 2.45 -20.35 15.96
C GLY A 30 0.97 -20.79 15.89
N ASP A 31 0.06 -19.86 15.58
CA ASP A 31 -1.40 -20.12 15.54
C ASP A 31 -1.86 -20.90 14.30
N GLU A 32 -1.06 -20.94 13.23
CA GLU A 32 -1.41 -21.62 11.98
C GLU A 32 -0.37 -22.70 11.62
N PRO A 33 -0.61 -23.99 11.94
CA PRO A 33 0.38 -25.06 11.78
C PRO A 33 0.92 -25.25 10.35
N SER A 34 0.13 -24.87 9.33
CA SER A 34 0.51 -24.91 7.92
C SER A 34 1.43 -23.76 7.49
N LYS A 35 1.58 -22.73 8.33
CA LYS A 35 2.44 -21.57 8.06
C LYS A 35 3.58 -21.41 9.06
N ARG A 36 3.52 -22.08 10.21
CA ARG A 36 4.59 -21.99 11.23
C ARG A 36 5.95 -22.42 10.69
N PHE A 37 6.99 -21.70 11.09
CA PHE A 37 8.37 -22.04 10.79
C PHE A 37 9.32 -21.48 11.86
N ILE A 38 10.55 -21.98 11.89
CA ILE A 38 11.64 -21.45 12.71
C ILE A 38 12.77 -20.96 11.81
N CYS A 39 13.31 -19.78 12.12
CA CYS A 39 14.44 -19.22 11.39
C CYS A 39 15.73 -19.95 11.75
N ARG A 40 16.62 -20.16 10.78
CA ARG A 40 17.94 -20.77 11.01
C ARG A 40 18.74 -20.05 12.10
N GLN A 41 18.62 -18.72 12.20
CA GLN A 41 19.29 -17.92 13.22
C GLN A 41 18.88 -18.31 14.66
N ALA A 42 17.59 -18.56 14.90
CA ALA A 42 17.11 -19.03 16.19
C ALA A 42 17.67 -20.42 16.54
N LEU A 43 17.83 -21.29 15.54
CA LEU A 43 18.46 -22.60 15.75
C LEU A 43 19.94 -22.47 16.14
N LEU A 44 20.68 -21.56 15.48
CA LEU A 44 22.07 -21.28 15.84
C LEU A 44 22.21 -20.77 17.27
N GLU A 45 21.30 -19.90 17.72
CA GLU A 45 21.28 -19.37 19.09
C GLU A 45 21.01 -20.48 20.12
N ILE A 46 20.02 -21.34 19.88
CA ILE A 46 19.69 -22.48 20.75
C ILE A 46 20.89 -23.45 20.90
N TRP A 47 21.62 -23.68 19.81
CA TRP A 47 22.76 -24.58 19.74
C TRP A 47 24.12 -23.90 19.88
N GLN A 48 24.16 -22.63 20.31
CA GLN A 48 25.40 -21.87 20.47
C GLN A 48 26.26 -22.44 21.61
N ASP A 49 25.62 -22.89 22.68
CA ASP A 49 26.30 -23.48 23.84
C ASP A 49 26.81 -24.90 23.54
N GLU A 50 28.12 -25.05 23.39
CA GLU A 50 28.78 -26.33 23.11
C GLU A 50 28.51 -27.38 24.21
N ALA A 51 28.25 -26.99 25.46
CA ALA A 51 27.95 -27.91 26.55
C ALA A 51 26.62 -28.66 26.30
N ARG A 52 25.66 -28.01 25.62
CA ARG A 52 24.41 -28.66 25.17
C ARG A 52 24.72 -29.77 24.17
N LEU A 53 25.57 -29.49 23.19
CA LEU A 53 25.94 -30.45 22.14
C LEU A 53 26.72 -31.64 22.72
N HIS A 54 27.66 -31.39 23.65
CA HIS A 54 28.36 -32.47 24.37
C HIS A 54 27.40 -33.36 25.16
N THR A 55 26.43 -32.77 25.85
CA THR A 55 25.42 -33.52 26.63
C THR A 55 24.47 -34.30 25.72
N LEU A 56 24.11 -33.72 24.57
CA LEU A 56 23.15 -34.31 23.66
C LEU A 56 23.75 -35.48 22.87
N LEU A 57 24.95 -35.27 22.31
CA LEU A 57 25.58 -36.16 21.33
C LEU A 57 26.55 -37.20 21.93
N GLY A 58 26.97 -37.03 23.20
CA GLY A 58 27.76 -38.03 23.92
C GLY A 58 27.01 -39.36 24.12
N PRO A 59 27.60 -40.43 24.71
CA PRO A 59 28.84 -40.44 25.48
C PRO A 59 30.11 -40.69 24.65
N ASN A 60 29.98 -40.91 23.34
CA ASN A 60 31.15 -41.02 22.48
C ASN A 60 31.89 -39.66 22.43
N PRO A 61 33.22 -39.64 22.51
CA PRO A 61 33.98 -38.40 22.43
C PRO A 61 33.71 -37.73 21.09
N ILE A 62 33.12 -36.54 21.15
CA ILE A 62 32.90 -35.67 19.99
C ILE A 62 33.96 -34.58 20.03
N SER A 63 34.66 -34.40 18.91
CA SER A 63 35.70 -33.39 18.81
C SER A 63 35.08 -31.99 18.70
N SER A 64 35.85 -30.95 19.04
CA SER A 64 35.43 -29.57 18.78
C SER A 64 35.20 -29.29 17.28
N GLN A 65 35.83 -30.06 16.38
CA GLN A 65 35.57 -29.97 14.95
C GLN A 65 34.20 -30.52 14.58
N ASP A 66 33.78 -31.62 15.19
CA ASP A 66 32.43 -32.19 15.01
C ASP A 66 31.36 -31.22 15.51
N ILE A 67 31.57 -30.57 16.66
CA ILE A 67 30.66 -29.55 17.20
C ILE A 67 30.49 -28.39 16.23
N ARG A 68 31.61 -27.83 15.74
CA ARG A 68 31.56 -26.76 14.74
C ARG A 68 30.86 -27.21 13.46
N ARG A 69 31.06 -28.46 13.04
CA ARG A 69 30.37 -29.03 11.88
C ARG A 69 28.86 -29.12 12.12
N VAL A 70 28.42 -29.63 13.27
CA VAL A 70 27.00 -29.67 13.66
C VAL A 70 26.39 -28.28 13.59
N GLN A 71 27.02 -27.28 14.23
CA GLN A 71 26.53 -25.90 14.26
C GLN A 71 26.46 -25.26 12.86
N ARG A 72 27.36 -25.65 11.95
CA ARG A 72 27.41 -25.12 10.59
C ARG A 72 26.43 -25.81 9.64
N GLU A 73 26.34 -27.13 9.70
CA GLU A 73 25.76 -27.95 8.64
C GLU A 73 24.51 -28.74 9.07
N CYS A 74 24.25 -28.92 10.36
CA CYS A 74 23.23 -29.87 10.82
C CYS A 74 22.30 -29.34 11.91
N VAL A 75 22.24 -28.01 12.14
CA VAL A 75 21.43 -27.44 13.21
C VAL A 75 19.94 -27.65 13.00
N ALA A 76 19.46 -27.59 11.77
CA ALA A 76 18.05 -27.86 11.46
C ALA A 76 17.72 -29.35 11.61
N VAL A 77 18.54 -30.26 11.06
CA VAL A 77 18.36 -31.71 11.23
C VAL A 77 18.36 -32.09 12.71
N LEU A 78 19.34 -31.60 13.49
CA LEU A 78 19.43 -31.87 14.93
C LEU A 78 18.22 -31.32 15.70
N SER A 79 17.74 -30.13 15.31
CA SER A 79 16.55 -29.52 15.92
C SER A 79 15.29 -30.34 15.65
N ILE A 80 15.11 -30.86 14.43
CA ILE A 80 13.97 -31.74 14.11
C ILE A 80 14.02 -33.00 14.96
N LEU A 81 15.19 -33.67 15.04
CA LEU A 81 15.36 -34.88 15.87
C LEU A 81 15.06 -34.61 17.34
N THR A 82 15.51 -33.46 17.86
CA THR A 82 15.25 -33.02 19.24
C THR A 82 13.75 -32.75 19.44
N TYR A 83 13.12 -32.08 18.47
CA TYR A 83 11.70 -31.73 18.51
C TYR A 83 10.77 -32.96 18.49
N ILE A 84 11.11 -33.98 17.69
CA ILE A 84 10.35 -35.24 17.64
C ILE A 84 10.79 -36.26 18.70
N ARG A 85 11.75 -35.89 19.56
CA ARG A 85 12.29 -36.72 20.64
C ARG A 85 12.93 -38.03 20.17
N ALA A 86 13.71 -38.00 19.08
CA ALA A 86 14.46 -39.14 18.54
C ALA A 86 15.73 -39.45 19.37
N ILE A 87 15.54 -39.84 20.64
CA ILE A 87 16.63 -39.97 21.63
C ILE A 87 17.67 -41.02 21.24
N LYS A 88 17.25 -42.14 20.61
CA LYS A 88 18.19 -43.21 20.20
C LYS A 88 19.02 -42.75 19.00
N THR A 89 18.38 -42.09 18.04
CA THR A 89 19.01 -41.55 16.83
C THR A 89 20.03 -40.46 17.18
N ILE A 90 19.64 -39.51 18.04
CA ILE A 90 20.53 -38.46 18.57
C ILE A 90 21.78 -39.10 19.24
N GLY A 91 21.59 -40.18 19.98
CA GLY A 91 22.70 -40.88 20.62
C GLY A 91 23.70 -41.55 19.67
N ARG A 92 23.38 -41.65 18.37
CA ARG A 92 24.27 -42.14 17.32
C ARG A 92 24.54 -41.12 16.23
N PHE A 93 24.24 -39.84 16.48
CA PHE A 93 24.34 -38.78 15.46
C PHE A 93 25.74 -38.67 14.84
N HIS A 94 26.81 -39.00 15.58
CA HIS A 94 28.17 -39.04 15.05
C HIS A 94 28.32 -39.96 13.82
N ALA A 95 27.57 -41.06 13.73
CA ALA A 95 27.60 -41.95 12.56
C ALA A 95 27.02 -41.31 11.28
N ILE A 96 26.36 -40.16 11.43
CA ILE A 96 25.62 -39.46 10.37
C ILE A 96 26.31 -38.13 10.01
N LEU A 97 27.14 -37.56 10.90
CA LEU A 97 27.86 -36.30 10.66
C LEU A 97 28.70 -36.27 9.38
N TYR A 98 29.17 -37.43 8.93
CA TYR A 98 30.04 -37.59 7.78
C TYR A 98 29.31 -38.11 6.53
N THR A 99 27.98 -38.26 6.61
CA THR A 99 27.18 -38.59 5.43
C THR A 99 26.79 -37.31 4.71
N ASP A 100 27.27 -37.11 3.48
CA ASP A 100 26.98 -35.91 2.69
C ASP A 100 25.49 -35.77 2.32
N GLU A 101 24.71 -36.86 2.43
CA GLU A 101 23.28 -36.89 2.12
C GLU A 101 22.39 -36.31 3.23
N ILE A 102 22.86 -36.23 4.49
CA ILE A 102 22.04 -35.86 5.66
C ILE A 102 22.62 -34.60 6.33
N ASN A 103 22.28 -33.44 5.79
CA ASN A 103 22.60 -32.14 6.35
C ASN A 103 21.50 -31.10 6.04
N ASP A 104 21.63 -29.89 6.61
CA ASP A 104 20.63 -28.83 6.50
C ASP A 104 20.43 -28.33 5.06
N THR A 105 21.45 -28.40 4.20
CA THR A 105 21.35 -27.99 2.79
C THR A 105 20.55 -28.98 1.94
N ASN A 106 20.47 -30.23 2.40
CA ASN A 106 19.64 -31.28 1.80
C ASN A 106 18.20 -31.30 2.31
N LEU A 107 17.82 -30.43 3.27
CA LEU A 107 16.43 -30.34 3.71
C LEU A 107 15.53 -29.68 2.64
N PRO A 108 14.33 -30.22 2.39
CA PRO A 108 13.73 -31.41 3.02
C PRO A 108 14.33 -32.74 2.49
N LEU A 109 14.59 -33.68 3.39
CA LEU A 109 15.06 -35.03 3.07
C LEU A 109 13.94 -35.86 2.43
N HIS A 110 14.29 -36.79 1.54
CA HIS A 110 13.34 -37.75 0.96
C HIS A 110 13.20 -39.00 1.85
N ASP A 111 12.21 -39.82 1.52
CA ASP A 111 11.86 -41.02 2.28
C ASP A 111 13.06 -41.95 2.57
N ARG A 112 13.99 -42.08 1.61
CA ARG A 112 15.16 -42.94 1.77
C ARG A 112 16.10 -42.42 2.85
N GLU A 113 16.45 -41.14 2.80
CA GLU A 113 17.37 -40.51 3.74
C GLU A 113 16.75 -40.44 5.15
N ILE A 114 15.43 -40.18 5.24
CA ILE A 114 14.71 -40.23 6.53
C ILE A 114 14.73 -41.64 7.12
N ARG A 115 14.51 -42.69 6.32
CA ARG A 115 14.58 -44.09 6.80
C ARG A 115 15.98 -44.49 7.25
N GLN A 116 17.01 -43.99 6.57
CA GLN A 116 18.40 -44.19 6.95
C GLN A 116 18.71 -43.47 8.28
N LEU A 117 18.32 -42.20 8.39
CA LEU A 117 18.48 -41.37 9.58
C LEU A 117 17.79 -41.99 10.80
N LEU A 118 16.54 -42.42 10.65
CA LEU A 118 15.70 -42.97 11.72
C LEU A 118 15.70 -44.50 11.77
N SER A 119 16.76 -45.15 11.30
CA SER A 119 16.86 -46.63 11.28
C SER A 119 16.69 -47.28 12.67
N LEU A 120 16.95 -46.54 13.76
CA LEU A 120 16.77 -46.99 15.14
C LEU A 120 15.38 -46.70 15.72
N GLU A 121 14.63 -45.80 15.09
CA GLU A 121 13.33 -45.27 15.55
C GLU A 121 12.40 -45.07 14.32
N PRO A 122 12.14 -46.13 13.52
CA PRO A 122 11.36 -46.02 12.28
C PRO A 122 9.92 -45.51 12.52
N GLU A 123 9.39 -45.66 13.73
CA GLU A 123 8.12 -45.11 14.17
C GLU A 123 8.04 -43.58 14.08
N LEU A 124 9.18 -42.88 14.13
CA LEU A 124 9.25 -41.42 14.06
C LEU A 124 9.27 -40.87 12.62
N PHE A 125 9.24 -41.74 11.61
CA PHE A 125 9.33 -41.39 10.19
C PHE A 125 8.34 -40.29 9.80
N PHE A 126 7.05 -40.49 10.10
CA PHE A 126 6.00 -39.54 9.73
C PHE A 126 6.16 -38.19 10.44
N LEU A 127 6.59 -38.20 11.70
CA LEU A 127 6.87 -36.98 12.45
C LEU A 127 8.01 -36.20 11.80
N PHE A 128 9.14 -36.83 11.48
CA PHE A 128 10.23 -36.14 10.80
C PHE A 128 9.80 -35.59 9.45
N ASN A 129 9.11 -36.42 8.65
CA ASN A 129 8.64 -36.05 7.32
C ASN A 129 7.69 -34.84 7.34
N ASP A 130 6.85 -34.72 8.37
CA ASP A 130 5.91 -33.61 8.53
C ASP A 130 6.58 -32.36 9.13
N TYR A 131 7.45 -32.53 10.12
CA TYR A 131 8.04 -31.41 10.84
C TYR A 131 9.17 -30.72 10.08
N GLN A 132 9.93 -31.43 9.24
CA GLN A 132 11.08 -30.86 8.54
C GLN A 132 10.76 -29.57 7.78
N TRP A 133 9.56 -29.47 7.20
CA TRP A 133 9.09 -28.30 6.46
C TRP A 133 9.07 -27.01 7.28
N ALA A 134 8.86 -27.12 8.59
CA ALA A 134 8.86 -25.96 9.50
C ALA A 134 10.28 -25.52 9.89
N PHE A 135 11.28 -26.39 9.73
CA PHE A 135 12.70 -26.11 10.04
C PHE A 135 13.52 -25.75 8.79
N CYS A 136 12.95 -25.86 7.59
CA CYS A 136 13.58 -25.45 6.33
C CYS A 136 12.73 -24.47 5.51
N PRO A 137 12.31 -23.31 6.08
CA PRO A 137 11.54 -22.30 5.34
C PRO A 137 12.24 -21.87 4.04
N ALA A 138 11.45 -21.46 3.06
CA ALA A 138 11.95 -21.16 1.72
C ALA A 138 12.78 -19.87 1.70
N GLU A 139 13.91 -19.88 0.99
CA GLU A 139 14.61 -18.65 0.61
C GLU A 139 13.95 -18.04 -0.64
N ILE A 140 13.75 -16.73 -0.63
CA ILE A 140 13.15 -15.96 -1.72
C ILE A 140 14.25 -15.14 -2.39
N HIS A 141 14.48 -15.33 -3.69
CA HIS A 141 15.56 -14.68 -4.42
C HIS A 141 15.05 -13.63 -5.42
N CYS A 142 15.59 -12.41 -5.42
CA CYS A 142 15.09 -11.29 -6.25
C CYS A 142 15.65 -11.27 -7.69
N ASP A 143 16.79 -11.92 -7.93
CA ASP A 143 17.55 -11.75 -9.17
C ASP A 143 17.78 -13.07 -9.91
N ARG A 144 16.79 -13.96 -9.89
CA ARG A 144 16.85 -15.22 -10.65
C ARG A 144 16.44 -15.04 -12.11
N ASP A 145 17.06 -15.86 -12.96
CA ASP A 145 16.63 -16.16 -14.32
C ASP A 145 16.45 -17.68 -14.45
N PRO A 146 15.23 -18.21 -14.69
CA PRO A 146 13.98 -17.48 -14.88
C PRO A 146 13.48 -16.80 -13.59
N PRO A 147 12.69 -15.72 -13.70
CA PRO A 147 12.26 -14.92 -12.55
C PRO A 147 11.14 -15.56 -11.71
N LEU A 148 10.47 -16.59 -12.22
CA LEU A 148 9.45 -17.33 -11.48
C LEU A 148 10.10 -18.39 -10.59
N GLN A 149 9.92 -18.24 -9.27
CA GLN A 149 10.37 -19.23 -8.29
C GLN A 149 9.27 -20.25 -8.00
N LEU A 150 9.55 -21.51 -8.30
CA LEU A 150 8.68 -22.63 -7.93
C LEU A 150 9.04 -23.09 -6.52
N ILE A 151 8.14 -22.88 -5.57
CA ILE A 151 8.30 -23.28 -4.17
C ILE A 151 7.26 -24.38 -3.87
N ASP A 152 7.71 -25.52 -3.35
CA ASP A 152 6.83 -26.62 -2.94
C ASP A 152 5.77 -26.10 -1.95
N ALA A 153 4.51 -26.48 -2.15
CA ALA A 153 3.37 -26.05 -1.33
C ALA A 153 3.54 -26.35 0.17
N ARG A 154 4.31 -27.39 0.52
CA ARG A 154 4.61 -27.76 1.91
C ARG A 154 5.71 -26.89 2.51
N ARG A 155 6.58 -26.28 1.70
CA ARG A 155 7.64 -25.41 2.20
C ARG A 155 7.04 -24.12 2.75
N ARG A 156 7.48 -23.72 3.93
CA ARG A 156 6.93 -22.56 4.63
C ARG A 156 7.50 -21.28 4.04
N LEU A 157 6.63 -20.37 3.61
CA LEU A 157 7.06 -19.04 3.20
C LEU A 157 7.50 -18.26 4.46
N PRO A 158 8.65 -17.57 4.41
CA PRO A 158 9.27 -16.90 5.56
C PRO A 158 8.58 -15.59 5.93
N PHE A 159 7.25 -15.57 5.99
CA PHE A 159 6.46 -14.38 6.31
C PHE A 159 6.27 -14.29 7.83
N LEU A 160 6.65 -13.19 8.48
CA LEU A 160 6.65 -13.12 9.94
C LEU A 160 5.27 -12.87 10.57
N SER A 161 4.37 -12.24 9.84
CA SER A 161 3.05 -11.83 10.34
C SER A 161 1.97 -12.14 9.34
N THR A 162 0.73 -12.24 9.82
CA THR A 162 -0.45 -12.24 8.96
C THR A 162 -0.39 -11.04 8.02
N PRO A 163 -0.50 -11.25 6.70
CA PRO A 163 -0.43 -10.16 5.73
C PRO A 163 -1.47 -9.07 6.05
N LYS A 164 -1.06 -7.80 6.04
CA LYS A 164 -1.98 -6.67 6.22
C LYS A 164 -2.50 -6.25 4.84
N LEU A 165 -3.81 -6.26 4.62
CA LEU A 165 -4.39 -5.74 3.39
C LEU A 165 -4.03 -4.25 3.21
N ILE A 166 -3.39 -3.90 2.09
CA ILE A 166 -3.03 -2.52 1.73
C ILE A 166 -3.69 -2.05 0.44
N GLY A 167 -4.27 -2.96 -0.34
CA GLY A 167 -5.09 -2.62 -1.50
C GLY A 167 -5.87 -3.83 -2.03
N SER A 168 -7.05 -3.57 -2.57
CA SER A 168 -7.88 -4.57 -3.27
C SER A 168 -8.52 -3.91 -4.49
N GLY A 169 -8.51 -4.58 -5.64
CA GLY A 169 -9.15 -4.08 -6.86
C GLY A 169 -9.33 -5.18 -7.91
N GLY A 170 -9.75 -4.80 -9.12
CA GLY A 170 -10.01 -5.73 -10.23
C GLY A 170 -8.82 -6.62 -10.64
N PHE A 171 -7.61 -6.28 -10.18
CA PHE A 171 -6.35 -6.93 -10.53
C PHE A 171 -5.77 -7.82 -9.41
N GLY A 172 -6.49 -8.02 -8.30
CA GLY A 172 -6.05 -8.88 -7.19
C GLY A 172 -5.95 -8.17 -5.84
N VAL A 173 -5.39 -8.88 -4.86
CA VAL A 173 -5.23 -8.44 -3.47
C VAL A 173 -3.76 -8.09 -3.24
N VAL A 174 -3.49 -6.89 -2.72
CA VAL A 174 -2.14 -6.45 -2.35
C VAL A 174 -2.04 -6.36 -0.84
N GLU A 175 -1.08 -7.09 -0.28
CA GLU A 175 -0.87 -7.22 1.15
C GLU A 175 0.55 -6.76 1.53
N LEU A 176 0.69 -6.08 2.65
CA LEU A 176 2.00 -5.82 3.26
C LEU A 176 2.47 -7.09 3.97
N VAL A 177 3.62 -7.59 3.55
CA VAL A 177 4.27 -8.77 4.11
C VAL A 177 5.63 -8.39 4.68
N LYS A 178 5.95 -8.92 5.86
CA LYS A 178 7.30 -8.85 6.45
C LYS A 178 7.99 -10.18 6.22
N ILE A 179 9.08 -10.18 5.46
CA ILE A 179 9.92 -11.35 5.24
C ILE A 179 10.95 -11.45 6.37
N ALA A 180 11.14 -12.66 6.89
CA ALA A 180 12.10 -12.94 7.95
C ALA A 180 13.54 -12.54 7.57
N PRO A 181 14.37 -12.11 8.54
CA PRO A 181 15.78 -11.80 8.29
C PRO A 181 16.50 -12.90 7.54
N ARG A 182 17.38 -12.53 6.62
CA ARG A 182 18.20 -13.44 5.81
C ARG A 182 17.45 -14.34 4.81
N TYR A 183 16.12 -14.28 4.73
CA TYR A 183 15.34 -15.11 3.81
C TYR A 183 14.98 -14.43 2.48
N LEU A 184 15.19 -13.11 2.35
CA LEU A 184 15.14 -12.41 1.07
C LEU A 184 16.57 -12.20 0.56
N LYS A 185 16.91 -12.87 -0.55
CA LYS A 185 18.24 -12.87 -1.18
C LYS A 185 18.26 -11.94 -2.40
N LEU A 186 19.11 -10.92 -2.35
CA LEU A 186 19.41 -10.04 -3.47
C LEU A 186 20.53 -10.60 -4.35
N SER A 187 20.84 -9.90 -5.44
CA SER A 187 22.00 -10.11 -6.31
C SER A 187 23.27 -10.38 -5.49
N ARG A 188 24.06 -11.37 -5.93
CA ARG A 188 25.33 -11.80 -5.29
C ARG A 188 25.18 -12.40 -3.89
N GLY A 189 23.96 -12.77 -3.48
CA GLY A 189 23.71 -13.47 -2.22
C GLY A 189 23.60 -12.55 -0.99
N ALA A 190 23.59 -11.22 -1.20
CA ALA A 190 23.32 -10.28 -0.12
C ALA A 190 21.92 -10.51 0.47
N ASP A 191 21.79 -10.34 1.78
CA ASP A 191 20.53 -10.51 2.48
C ASP A 191 20.32 -9.39 3.51
N PHE A 192 19.13 -9.37 4.12
CA PHE A 192 18.75 -8.35 5.09
C PHE A 192 18.85 -8.89 6.52
N GLU A 193 19.62 -8.20 7.37
CA GLU A 193 19.78 -8.57 8.78
C GLU A 193 18.51 -8.35 9.62
N TYR A 194 17.59 -7.52 9.13
CA TYR A 194 16.31 -7.21 9.76
C TYR A 194 15.14 -7.63 8.88
N PRO A 195 13.93 -7.78 9.44
CA PRO A 195 12.75 -8.10 8.67
C PRO A 195 12.51 -7.11 7.53
N TYR A 196 12.35 -7.63 6.31
CA TYR A 196 12.18 -6.80 5.13
C TYR A 196 10.71 -6.67 4.73
N LYS A 197 10.23 -5.45 4.50
CA LYS A 197 8.84 -5.18 4.10
C LYS A 197 8.71 -5.24 2.59
N VAL A 198 7.73 -6.01 2.11
CA VAL A 198 7.37 -6.07 0.69
C VAL A 198 5.87 -5.84 0.53
N ALA A 199 5.48 -5.25 -0.60
CA ALA A 199 4.12 -5.31 -1.08
C ALA A 199 3.96 -6.62 -1.87
N CYS A 200 3.02 -7.45 -1.46
CA CYS A 200 2.78 -8.78 -2.01
C CYS A 200 1.45 -8.78 -2.74
N LYS A 201 1.47 -8.88 -4.06
CA LYS A 201 0.26 -9.05 -4.86
C LYS A 201 -0.01 -10.54 -5.03
N ARG A 202 -1.15 -11.00 -4.51
CA ARG A 202 -1.52 -12.42 -4.44
C ARG A 202 -2.63 -12.74 -5.43
N PHE A 203 -2.45 -13.83 -6.17
CA PHE A 203 -3.39 -14.38 -7.15
C PHE A 203 -3.80 -15.79 -6.72
N GLU A 204 -5.09 -16.10 -6.89
CA GLU A 204 -5.69 -17.36 -6.45
C GLU A 204 -6.86 -17.77 -7.35
N GLY A 205 -6.83 -19.02 -7.82
CA GLY A 205 -7.85 -19.61 -8.71
C GLY A 205 -7.53 -19.51 -10.20
N VAL A 206 -8.18 -20.35 -11.00
CA VAL A 206 -7.87 -20.58 -12.44
C VAL A 206 -7.96 -19.30 -13.29
N ARG A 207 -8.99 -18.45 -13.07
CA ARG A 207 -9.12 -17.19 -13.81
C ARG A 207 -7.98 -16.21 -13.51
N LYS A 208 -7.43 -16.24 -12.29
CA LYS A 208 -6.34 -15.33 -11.86
C LYS A 208 -4.95 -15.83 -12.27
N LEU A 209 -4.82 -17.07 -12.77
CA LEU A 209 -3.57 -17.58 -13.35
C LEU A 209 -3.26 -16.85 -14.67
N GLN A 210 -4.26 -16.68 -15.54
CA GLN A 210 -4.08 -15.97 -16.80
C GLN A 210 -3.72 -14.49 -16.57
N ASP A 211 -4.33 -13.85 -15.56
CA ASP A 211 -3.98 -12.50 -15.13
C ASP A 211 -2.53 -12.43 -14.64
N PHE A 212 -2.11 -13.40 -13.81
CA PHE A 212 -0.74 -13.51 -13.32
C PHE A 212 0.27 -13.71 -14.45
N GLU A 213 0.01 -14.62 -15.39
CA GLU A 213 0.89 -14.90 -16.53
C GLU A 213 1.03 -13.66 -17.43
N THR A 214 -0.08 -12.96 -17.67
CA THR A 214 -0.09 -11.71 -18.44
C THR A 214 0.73 -10.62 -17.74
N GLU A 215 0.52 -10.44 -16.43
CA GLU A 215 1.27 -9.46 -15.64
C GLU A 215 2.75 -9.81 -15.54
N LEU A 216 3.08 -11.08 -15.36
CA LEU A 216 4.45 -11.58 -15.36
C LEU A 216 5.15 -11.32 -16.70
N ALA A 217 4.50 -11.63 -17.83
CA ALA A 217 5.06 -11.39 -19.15
C ALA A 217 5.33 -9.89 -19.38
N ASN A 218 4.39 -9.03 -19.00
CA ASN A 218 4.53 -7.57 -19.05
C ASN A 218 5.71 -7.09 -18.21
N LEU A 219 5.81 -7.56 -16.97
CA LEU A 219 6.89 -7.19 -16.05
C LEU A 219 8.27 -7.69 -16.50
N GLN A 220 8.35 -8.89 -17.10
CA GLN A 220 9.59 -9.43 -17.66
C GLN A 220 10.07 -8.64 -18.89
N ASN A 221 9.13 -8.30 -19.77
CA ASN A 221 9.37 -7.45 -20.93
C ASN A 221 9.91 -6.08 -20.53
N LEU A 222 9.35 -5.49 -19.46
CA LEU A 222 9.88 -4.28 -18.87
C LEU A 222 11.26 -4.52 -18.24
N LYS A 223 11.42 -5.51 -17.35
CA LYS A 223 12.68 -5.76 -16.60
C LYS A 223 13.87 -6.01 -17.53
N SER A 224 13.67 -6.71 -18.64
CA SER A 224 14.70 -6.91 -19.67
C SER A 224 15.07 -5.66 -20.47
N SER A 225 14.16 -4.67 -20.55
CA SER A 225 14.36 -3.38 -21.22
C SER A 225 14.86 -2.28 -20.27
N LEU A 226 14.73 -2.49 -18.96
CA LEU A 226 14.95 -1.52 -17.90
C LEU A 226 16.45 -1.41 -17.57
N THR A 227 17.22 -0.82 -18.47
CA THR A 227 18.62 -0.55 -18.17
C THR A 227 18.81 0.70 -17.30
N ASN A 228 17.83 1.61 -17.11
CA ASN A 228 18.05 2.84 -16.30
C ASN A 228 16.83 3.63 -15.75
N GLN A 229 15.56 3.19 -15.87
CA GLN A 229 14.43 4.01 -15.35
C GLN A 229 14.06 3.73 -13.90
N ALA A 230 14.52 4.62 -13.02
CA ALA A 230 14.37 4.49 -11.57
C ALA A 230 12.99 4.92 -11.04
N HIS A 231 12.16 5.59 -11.87
CA HIS A 231 10.84 6.13 -11.51
C HIS A 231 9.65 5.28 -12.01
N ILE A 232 9.92 4.03 -12.40
CA ILE A 232 8.94 2.99 -12.69
C ILE A 232 9.07 1.91 -11.62
N LEU A 233 7.98 1.52 -10.96
CA LEU A 233 8.00 0.47 -9.96
C LEU A 233 8.38 -0.87 -10.61
N GLN A 234 9.44 -1.50 -10.10
CA GLN A 234 9.88 -2.82 -10.53
C GLN A 234 9.50 -3.86 -9.49
N HIS A 235 9.07 -5.04 -9.95
CA HIS A 235 8.92 -6.17 -9.06
C HIS A 235 10.29 -6.68 -8.61
N LEU A 236 10.36 -7.16 -7.37
CA LEU A 236 11.49 -7.87 -6.81
C LEU A 236 11.57 -9.27 -7.42
N THR A 237 10.52 -10.07 -7.28
CA THR A 237 10.45 -11.45 -7.81
C THR A 237 9.01 -11.94 -7.92
N THR A 238 8.82 -13.06 -8.61
CA THR A 238 7.56 -13.81 -8.58
C THR A 238 7.74 -15.20 -7.99
N ILE A 239 6.66 -15.73 -7.39
CA ILE A 239 6.63 -17.00 -6.67
C ILE A 239 5.38 -17.78 -7.07
N SER A 240 5.52 -19.07 -7.35
CA SER A 240 4.44 -20.05 -7.37
C SER A 240 4.58 -20.93 -6.13
N HIS A 241 3.50 -21.07 -5.36
CA HIS A 241 3.47 -21.87 -4.14
C HIS A 241 2.09 -22.52 -3.99
N GLY A 242 2.03 -23.82 -4.28
CA GLY A 242 0.76 -24.55 -4.36
C GLY A 242 -0.21 -23.90 -5.35
N PRO A 243 -1.47 -23.59 -4.94
CA PRO A 243 -2.45 -22.95 -5.83
C PRO A 243 -2.30 -21.42 -5.91
N GLN A 244 -1.32 -20.84 -5.23
CA GLN A 244 -1.15 -19.40 -5.08
C GLN A 244 0.05 -18.89 -5.87
N TYR A 245 -0.11 -17.71 -6.47
CA TYR A 245 0.94 -17.01 -7.18
C TYR A 245 1.12 -15.63 -6.56
N TYR A 246 2.38 -15.19 -6.48
CA TYR A 246 2.74 -13.94 -5.85
C TYR A 246 3.67 -13.13 -6.73
N ILE A 247 3.45 -11.83 -6.74
CA ILE A 247 4.40 -10.85 -7.26
C ILE A 247 4.80 -9.97 -6.09
N LEU A 248 6.10 -9.95 -5.78
CA LEU A 248 6.65 -9.14 -4.70
C LEU A 248 7.20 -7.84 -5.26
N PHE A 249 6.81 -6.72 -4.66
CA PHE A 249 7.28 -5.38 -4.98
C PHE A 249 7.96 -4.74 -3.77
N PRO A 250 8.87 -3.78 -3.99
CA PRO A 250 9.32 -2.89 -2.93
C PRO A 250 8.11 -2.23 -2.24
N TYR A 251 8.13 -2.17 -0.91
CA TYR A 251 7.07 -1.52 -0.17
C TYR A 251 7.29 0.00 -0.10
N ALA A 252 6.29 0.78 -0.49
CA ALA A 252 6.29 2.23 -0.42
C ALA A 252 6.01 2.73 1.00
N GLU A 253 7.07 2.86 1.81
CA GLU A 253 6.97 3.23 3.23
C GLU A 253 6.40 4.64 3.50
N LEU A 254 6.41 5.51 2.48
CA LEU A 254 5.89 6.87 2.57
C LEU A 254 4.46 7.01 1.99
N GLY A 255 3.86 5.90 1.55
CA GLY A 255 2.50 5.89 1.01
C GLY A 255 2.46 6.18 -0.50
N ASP A 256 1.35 6.74 -0.95
CA ASP A 256 1.13 7.17 -2.32
C ASP A 256 0.91 8.69 -2.42
N LEU A 257 0.89 9.22 -3.64
CA LEU A 257 0.79 10.66 -3.88
C LEU A 257 -0.57 11.21 -3.47
N ASP A 258 -1.66 10.44 -3.54
CA ASP A 258 -2.97 10.89 -3.06
C ASP A 258 -2.92 11.16 -1.55
N GLN A 259 -2.37 10.21 -0.79
CA GLN A 259 -2.15 10.36 0.65
C GLN A 259 -1.25 11.57 0.96
N PHE A 260 -0.18 11.75 0.18
CA PHE A 260 0.72 12.90 0.33
C PHE A 260 0.00 14.24 0.12
N LEU A 261 -0.78 14.36 -0.97
CA LEU A 261 -1.51 15.58 -1.32
C LEU A 261 -2.64 15.92 -0.32
N LEU A 262 -3.02 14.95 0.52
CA LEU A 262 -4.04 15.08 1.56
C LEU A 262 -3.43 15.06 2.98
N ASP A 263 -2.16 15.40 3.11
CA ASP A 263 -1.41 15.45 4.38
C ASP A 263 -1.58 14.18 5.22
N GLY A 264 -1.46 13.03 4.55
CA GLY A 264 -1.59 11.68 5.11
C GLY A 264 -3.00 11.11 5.09
N ALA A 265 -4.02 11.89 4.70
CA ALA A 265 -5.42 11.45 4.59
C ALA A 265 -5.97 10.74 5.85
N GLY A 266 -5.45 11.08 7.04
CA GLY A 266 -5.76 10.40 8.31
C GLY A 266 -4.99 9.09 8.55
N ILE A 267 -4.29 8.56 7.55
CA ILE A 267 -3.56 7.27 7.61
C ILE A 267 -2.24 7.42 8.37
N TYR A 268 -1.59 8.58 8.28
CA TYR A 268 -0.36 8.88 8.99
C TYR A 268 -0.22 10.37 9.32
N ASP A 269 0.58 10.66 10.35
CA ASP A 269 1.04 12.02 10.63
C ASP A 269 2.04 12.47 9.56
N PHE A 270 1.65 13.48 8.76
CA PHE A 270 2.45 14.00 7.66
C PHE A 270 3.80 14.56 8.11
N ARG A 271 3.85 15.27 9.25
CA ARG A 271 5.07 15.93 9.75
C ARG A 271 6.06 14.90 10.29
N ARG A 272 5.58 13.81 10.88
CA ARG A 272 6.42 12.67 11.26
C ARG A 272 6.92 11.90 10.04
N ARG A 273 6.10 11.78 8.99
CA ARG A 273 6.44 11.03 7.78
C ARG A 273 7.43 11.79 6.88
N PHE A 274 7.24 13.10 6.74
CA PHE A 274 8.04 14.00 5.92
C PHE A 274 8.60 15.16 6.76
N PRO A 275 9.52 14.88 7.71
CA PRO A 275 10.00 15.87 8.68
C PRO A 275 10.83 17.00 8.04
N LEU A 276 11.37 16.76 6.84
CA LEU A 276 12.21 17.72 6.13
C LEU A 276 11.41 18.70 5.25
N ILE A 277 10.09 18.54 5.16
CA ILE A 277 9.22 19.48 4.43
C ILE A 277 8.91 20.68 5.32
N ALA A 278 9.07 21.89 4.77
CA ALA A 278 8.81 23.11 5.51
C ALA A 278 7.33 23.20 5.97
N PRO A 279 7.03 23.71 7.18
CA PRO A 279 5.67 23.84 7.74
C PRO A 279 4.67 24.62 6.91
N HIS A 280 5.16 25.42 5.97
CA HIS A 280 4.37 26.30 5.12
C HIS A 280 4.77 26.09 3.67
N SER A 281 3.83 26.42 2.77
CA SER A 281 4.02 26.47 1.31
C SER A 281 5.07 27.52 0.93
N THR A 282 6.33 27.16 1.15
CA THR A 282 7.50 27.99 0.88
C THR A 282 8.11 27.61 -0.47
N PRO A 283 8.82 28.54 -1.12
CA PRO A 283 9.55 28.25 -2.37
C PRO A 283 10.51 27.06 -2.26
N ASP A 284 11.03 26.79 -1.06
CA ASP A 284 11.93 25.67 -0.77
C ASP A 284 11.30 24.31 -1.05
N ASN A 285 9.98 24.18 -0.96
CA ASN A 285 9.26 22.95 -1.27
C ASN A 285 9.07 22.74 -2.78
N TYR A 286 9.17 23.78 -3.63
CA TYR A 286 8.85 23.69 -5.06
C TYR A 286 9.84 22.85 -5.83
N LYS A 287 11.14 23.03 -5.54
CA LYS A 287 12.22 22.34 -6.24
C LYS A 287 12.15 20.80 -6.06
N PRO A 288 12.03 20.25 -4.85
CA PRO A 288 11.87 18.80 -4.67
C PRO A 288 10.62 18.24 -5.36
N LEU A 289 9.49 18.95 -5.32
CA LEU A 289 8.26 18.53 -6.02
C LEU A 289 8.44 18.53 -7.54
N LEU A 290 8.99 19.62 -8.10
CA LEU A 290 9.23 19.75 -9.54
C LEU A 290 10.23 18.73 -10.06
N TYR A 291 11.24 18.39 -9.26
CA TYR A 291 12.17 17.31 -9.59
C TYR A 291 11.42 15.99 -9.75
N GLN A 292 10.57 15.62 -8.78
CA GLN A 292 9.78 14.39 -8.88
C GLN A 292 8.81 14.43 -10.06
N CYS A 293 8.14 15.55 -10.33
CA CYS A 293 7.28 15.70 -11.50
C CYS A 293 8.05 15.56 -12.83
N TRP A 294 9.24 16.13 -12.94
CA TRP A 294 10.10 15.93 -14.12
C TRP A 294 10.51 14.47 -14.26
N ALA A 295 10.90 13.83 -13.15
CA ALA A 295 11.29 12.43 -13.16
C ALA A 295 10.14 11.49 -13.57
N LEU A 296 8.91 11.78 -13.14
CA LEU A 296 7.69 11.10 -13.61
C LEU A 296 7.45 11.34 -15.12
N ALA A 297 7.68 12.55 -15.63
CA ALA A 297 7.56 12.83 -17.06
C ALA A 297 8.62 12.07 -17.88
N SER A 298 9.85 11.95 -17.37
CA SER A 298 10.91 11.10 -17.94
C SER A 298 10.53 9.62 -17.93
N ALA A 299 9.97 9.13 -16.83
CA ALA A 299 9.46 7.77 -16.74
C ALA A 299 8.36 7.50 -17.78
N LEU A 300 7.47 8.47 -17.98
CA LEU A 300 6.39 8.38 -18.96
C LEU A 300 6.93 8.42 -20.41
N ASP A 301 7.94 9.24 -20.70
CA ASP A 301 8.60 9.24 -22.02
C ASP A 301 9.27 7.91 -22.31
N TRP A 302 9.94 7.33 -21.32
CA TRP A 302 10.51 6.01 -21.47
C TRP A 302 9.46 4.94 -21.73
N LEU A 303 8.31 4.96 -21.03
CA LEU A 303 7.21 4.05 -21.32
C LEU A 303 6.68 4.21 -22.75
N HIS A 304 6.57 5.46 -23.21
CA HIS A 304 5.96 5.78 -24.51
C HIS A 304 6.87 5.51 -25.70
N ASN A 305 8.18 5.66 -25.53
CA ASN A 305 9.16 5.71 -26.63
C ASN A 305 10.47 4.94 -26.37
N GLY A 306 10.77 4.57 -25.13
CA GLY A 306 12.08 4.07 -24.69
C GLY A 306 12.21 2.56 -24.49
N ILE A 307 11.12 1.80 -24.59
CA ILE A 307 11.16 0.34 -24.39
C ILE A 307 11.68 -0.35 -25.65
N LYS A 308 12.80 -1.07 -25.51
CA LYS A 308 13.43 -1.85 -26.57
C LYS A 308 13.56 -3.31 -26.13
N ILE A 309 12.83 -4.20 -26.80
CA ILE A 309 12.93 -5.65 -26.56
C ILE A 309 13.54 -6.29 -27.79
N LYS A 310 14.73 -6.88 -27.62
CA LYS A 310 15.53 -7.46 -28.71
C LYS A 310 15.76 -6.40 -29.81
N THR A 311 15.10 -6.55 -30.96
CA THR A 311 15.18 -5.62 -32.11
C THR A 311 13.91 -4.77 -32.30
N LYS A 312 12.87 -4.95 -31.48
CA LYS A 312 11.59 -4.24 -31.61
C LYS A 312 11.49 -3.08 -30.61
N HIS A 313 11.00 -1.95 -31.11
CA HIS A 313 10.57 -0.82 -30.27
C HIS A 313 9.13 -1.05 -29.84
N ILE A 314 8.91 -1.07 -28.53
CA ILE A 314 7.57 -1.18 -27.95
C ILE A 314 7.16 0.19 -27.42
N LYS A 315 5.93 0.60 -27.77
CA LYS A 315 5.32 1.82 -27.27
C LYS A 315 4.21 1.42 -26.31
N CYS A 316 4.34 1.81 -25.05
CA CYS A 316 3.33 1.54 -24.02
C CYS A 316 2.57 2.83 -23.65
N ALA A 317 1.34 2.67 -23.18
CA ALA A 317 0.59 3.70 -22.48
C ALA A 317 0.11 3.13 -21.14
N HIS A 318 -0.02 3.96 -20.10
CA HIS A 318 -0.47 3.55 -18.78
C HIS A 318 -2.00 3.49 -18.69
N MET A 319 -2.69 4.48 -19.26
CA MET A 319 -4.15 4.61 -19.39
C MET A 319 -4.96 4.79 -18.09
N ASP A 320 -4.32 4.78 -16.92
CA ASP A 320 -4.93 5.00 -15.60
C ASP A 320 -3.96 5.71 -14.64
N LEU A 321 -3.25 6.71 -15.16
CA LEU A 321 -2.31 7.49 -14.34
C LEU A 321 -3.10 8.43 -13.41
N LYS A 322 -2.88 8.31 -12.10
CA LYS A 322 -3.55 9.11 -11.05
C LYS A 322 -2.75 9.05 -9.74
N PRO A 323 -3.03 9.92 -8.75
CA PRO A 323 -2.18 10.03 -7.56
C PRO A 323 -2.04 8.74 -6.74
N ASP A 324 -3.08 7.92 -6.61
CA ASP A 324 -3.02 6.63 -5.90
C ASP A 324 -2.20 5.56 -6.64
N LYS A 325 -1.81 5.79 -7.90
CA LYS A 325 -0.90 4.94 -8.68
C LYS A 325 0.54 5.46 -8.70
N ILE A 326 0.83 6.56 -8.01
CA ILE A 326 2.18 7.08 -7.84
C ILE A 326 2.61 6.81 -6.40
N LEU A 327 3.50 5.85 -6.20
CA LEU A 327 3.99 5.45 -4.89
C LEU A 327 5.19 6.28 -4.47
N ILE A 328 5.36 6.50 -3.17
CA ILE A 328 6.47 7.27 -2.60
C ILE A 328 7.40 6.34 -1.82
N MET A 329 8.59 6.15 -2.39
CA MET A 329 9.68 5.39 -1.77
C MET A 329 10.51 6.29 -0.86
N LYS A 330 11.11 5.72 0.18
CA LYS A 330 12.14 6.40 0.97
C LYS A 330 13.35 6.70 0.09
N ASP A 331 13.85 7.92 0.20
CA ASP A 331 15.08 8.38 -0.45
C ASP A 331 15.71 9.42 0.46
N SER A 332 16.91 9.13 0.99
CA SER A 332 17.61 10.03 1.90
C SER A 332 18.08 11.33 1.23
N SER A 333 18.09 11.38 -0.10
CA SER A 333 18.45 12.56 -0.87
C SER A 333 17.26 13.49 -1.19
N SER A 334 16.02 13.07 -0.88
CA SER A 334 14.80 13.81 -1.22
C SER A 334 13.91 14.06 -0.01
N THR A 335 13.51 15.33 0.19
CA THR A 335 12.61 15.72 1.29
C THR A 335 11.17 15.25 1.08
N VAL A 336 10.77 15.01 -0.17
CA VAL A 336 9.43 14.53 -0.58
C VAL A 336 9.43 13.04 -0.95
N GLY A 337 10.53 12.34 -0.66
CA GLY A 337 10.76 10.97 -1.09
C GLY A 337 10.95 10.84 -2.60
N LYS A 338 10.96 9.60 -3.10
CA LYS A 338 11.10 9.27 -4.52
C LYS A 338 9.81 8.72 -5.08
N TRP A 339 9.25 9.37 -6.09
CA TRP A 339 7.96 9.03 -6.68
C TRP A 339 8.14 8.02 -7.81
N VAL A 340 7.44 6.91 -7.74
CA VAL A 340 7.49 5.85 -8.75
C VAL A 340 6.10 5.54 -9.25
N ILE A 341 5.92 5.45 -10.57
CA ILE A 341 4.63 5.07 -11.13
C ILE A 341 4.45 3.54 -10.93
N SER A 342 3.24 3.10 -10.62
CA SER A 342 2.87 1.71 -10.34
C SER A 342 1.59 1.29 -11.08
N ASP A 343 1.24 0.01 -11.05
CA ASP A 343 -0.01 -0.55 -11.62
C ASP A 343 -0.28 -0.12 -13.08
N PHE A 344 0.72 -0.29 -13.95
CA PHE A 344 0.56 0.01 -15.38
C PHE A 344 -0.26 -1.08 -16.07
N GLY A 345 -1.42 -0.72 -16.61
CA GLY A 345 -2.14 -1.54 -17.58
C GLY A 345 -1.48 -1.41 -18.95
N ILE A 346 -0.58 -2.33 -19.30
CA ILE A 346 0.16 -2.22 -20.56
C ILE A 346 -0.75 -2.61 -21.73
N SER A 347 -0.98 -1.66 -22.65
CA SER A 347 -1.44 -1.97 -24.02
C SER A 347 -0.23 -1.96 -24.94
N VAL A 348 0.12 -3.12 -25.51
CA VAL A 348 1.23 -3.25 -26.47
C VAL A 348 0.69 -3.01 -27.87
N ALA A 349 1.13 -1.95 -28.55
CA ALA A 349 0.91 -1.79 -29.99
C ALA A 349 2.14 -2.33 -30.73
N GLU A 350 2.00 -3.49 -31.39
CA GLU A 350 3.04 -3.99 -32.30
C GLU A 350 3.04 -3.17 -33.59
N HIS A 351 4.22 -2.64 -33.98
CA HIS A 351 4.46 -2.15 -35.33
C HIS A 351 4.93 -3.33 -36.19
N ASP A 352 4.02 -3.99 -36.88
CA ASP A 352 4.38 -4.65 -38.13
C ASP A 352 3.26 -4.47 -39.17
N ARG A 353 3.61 -3.89 -40.32
CA ARG A 353 2.67 -3.34 -41.31
C ARG A 353 1.89 -4.40 -42.12
N HIS A 354 1.97 -5.68 -41.76
CA HIS A 354 1.28 -6.75 -42.50
C HIS A 354 0.56 -7.79 -41.64
N SER A 355 0.49 -7.63 -40.32
CA SER A 355 -0.29 -8.53 -39.47
C SER A 355 -1.36 -7.73 -38.72
N ARG A 356 -2.63 -7.97 -39.08
CA ARG A 356 -3.84 -7.52 -38.38
C ARG A 356 -3.97 -8.20 -37.01
N ALA A 357 -2.95 -8.11 -36.16
CA ALA A 357 -3.02 -8.55 -34.78
C ALA A 357 -3.53 -7.37 -33.95
N HIS A 358 -4.73 -7.55 -33.38
CA HIS A 358 -5.39 -6.62 -32.49
C HIS A 358 -4.42 -6.07 -31.44
N ALA A 359 -4.41 -4.74 -31.25
CA ALA A 359 -3.84 -4.14 -30.04
C ALA A 359 -4.62 -4.71 -28.85
N LEU A 360 -4.02 -5.65 -28.12
CA LEU A 360 -4.63 -6.24 -26.94
C LEU A 360 -4.61 -5.20 -25.82
N SER A 361 -5.68 -4.41 -25.72
CA SER A 361 -5.93 -3.64 -24.51
C SER A 361 -6.55 -4.57 -23.46
N ILE A 362 -6.07 -4.49 -22.22
CA ILE A 362 -6.63 -5.19 -21.05
C ILE A 362 -8.14 -4.85 -20.87
N ARG A 363 -8.60 -3.73 -21.46
CA ARG A 363 -9.99 -3.27 -21.39
C ARG A 363 -10.94 -4.04 -22.32
N ASP A 364 -10.46 -4.52 -23.46
CA ASP A 364 -11.34 -5.16 -24.46
C ASP A 364 -11.70 -6.60 -24.07
N LEU A 365 -10.77 -7.32 -23.42
CA LEU A 365 -11.03 -8.68 -22.94
C LEU A 365 -12.06 -8.74 -21.79
N TYR A 366 -12.18 -7.68 -21.00
CA TYR A 366 -13.17 -7.60 -19.91
C TYR A 366 -14.60 -7.26 -20.38
N ARG A 367 -14.76 -6.68 -21.57
CA ARG A 367 -16.09 -6.37 -22.11
C ARG A 367 -16.77 -7.55 -22.79
N GLU A 368 -16.02 -8.52 -23.31
CA GLU A 368 -16.61 -9.66 -24.02
C GLU A 368 -17.23 -10.73 -23.09
N VAL A 369 -16.94 -10.71 -21.77
CA VAL A 369 -17.45 -11.71 -20.82
C VAL A 369 -18.65 -11.22 -19.98
N THR A 370 -19.09 -9.96 -20.14
CA THR A 370 -20.33 -9.47 -19.49
C THR A 370 -21.37 -9.04 -20.54
N ILE A 371 -21.98 -10.04 -21.17
CA ILE A 371 -23.28 -9.87 -21.84
C ILE A 371 -24.34 -9.60 -20.75
N ASP A 372 -25.19 -8.62 -21.04
CA ASP A 372 -26.35 -8.14 -20.28
C ASP A 372 -26.09 -7.27 -19.03
N ARG A 373 -25.57 -6.06 -19.27
CA ARG A 373 -26.20 -4.80 -18.80
C ARG A 373 -25.55 -3.61 -19.51
N LEU A 374 -26.34 -2.89 -20.31
CA LEU A 374 -25.98 -1.59 -20.88
C LEU A 374 -25.80 -0.53 -19.76
N ALA A 375 -24.67 -0.56 -19.06
CA ALA A 375 -24.26 0.54 -18.19
C ALA A 375 -23.48 1.58 -19.03
N VAL A 376 -23.97 2.82 -19.04
CA VAL A 376 -23.26 3.98 -19.56
C VAL A 376 -21.94 4.12 -18.78
N PRO A 377 -20.75 4.16 -19.43
CA PRO A 377 -19.47 4.22 -18.72
C PRO A 377 -19.36 5.51 -17.89
N GLN A 378 -19.18 5.39 -16.58
CA GLN A 378 -18.99 6.53 -15.68
C GLN A 378 -17.56 7.11 -15.82
N LEU A 379 -17.43 8.44 -15.87
CA LEU A 379 -16.16 9.15 -16.05
C LEU A 379 -15.33 9.22 -14.77
N GLY A 380 -14.03 8.88 -14.86
CA GLY A 380 -13.06 9.12 -13.81
C GLY A 380 -12.45 10.53 -13.86
N THR A 381 -12.09 11.10 -12.70
CA THR A 381 -11.59 12.49 -12.57
C THR A 381 -10.39 12.81 -13.47
N TYR A 382 -9.46 11.87 -13.61
CA TYR A 382 -8.21 12.02 -14.40
C TYR A 382 -8.36 11.58 -15.86
N GLN A 383 -9.57 11.19 -16.29
CA GLN A 383 -9.82 10.66 -17.63
C GLN A 383 -9.98 11.81 -18.64
N PRO A 384 -9.38 11.71 -19.84
CA PRO A 384 -9.51 12.75 -20.85
C PRO A 384 -10.88 12.72 -21.56
N PRO A 385 -11.28 13.82 -22.24
CA PRO A 385 -12.58 13.93 -22.92
C PRO A 385 -12.88 12.84 -23.95
N GLU A 386 -11.88 12.40 -24.72
CA GLU A 386 -12.03 11.36 -25.74
C GLU A 386 -12.30 9.96 -25.16
N GLY A 387 -12.09 9.76 -23.85
CA GLY A 387 -12.31 8.48 -23.18
C GLY A 387 -13.75 7.98 -23.22
N ILE A 388 -14.71 8.84 -23.61
CA ILE A 388 -16.12 8.55 -23.81
C ILE A 388 -16.39 7.83 -25.16
N HIS A 389 -15.58 8.09 -26.19
CA HIS A 389 -15.89 7.73 -27.60
C HIS A 389 -15.35 6.36 -28.05
N MET A 390 -14.83 5.51 -27.15
CA MET A 390 -14.39 4.13 -27.50
C MET A 390 -15.55 3.14 -27.74
N LYS A 391 -16.70 3.61 -28.22
CA LYS A 391 -17.82 2.80 -28.70
C LYS A 391 -18.32 3.43 -29.99
N GLY A 392 -17.91 2.91 -31.15
CA GLY A 392 -18.69 3.17 -32.36
C GLY A 392 -17.93 3.12 -33.67
N ASP A 393 -16.93 3.97 -33.88
CA ASP A 393 -16.44 4.21 -35.23
C ASP A 393 -14.91 4.16 -35.35
N SER A 394 -14.50 3.14 -36.12
CA SER A 394 -13.40 3.09 -37.09
C SER A 394 -12.13 3.92 -36.87
N VAL A 395 -11.00 3.19 -36.88
CA VAL A 395 -9.59 3.62 -36.91
C VAL A 395 -9.04 4.13 -35.58
N GLU A 396 -8.51 3.19 -34.78
CA GLU A 396 -7.60 3.50 -33.68
C GLU A 396 -6.39 4.27 -34.22
N THR A 397 -6.35 5.57 -33.96
CA THR A 397 -5.22 6.42 -34.30
C THR A 397 -4.03 6.05 -33.41
N GLU A 398 -2.88 5.74 -34.03
CA GLU A 398 -1.61 5.46 -33.36
C GLU A 398 -1.35 6.45 -32.22
N GLY A 399 -1.22 5.96 -30.99
CA GLY A 399 -0.89 6.78 -29.82
C GLY A 399 -2.08 7.37 -29.06
N ALA A 400 -3.30 6.86 -29.26
CA ALA A 400 -4.46 7.28 -28.49
C ALA A 400 -4.28 7.22 -26.97
N GLY A 401 -3.83 6.06 -26.44
CA GLY A 401 -3.57 5.91 -25.00
C GLY A 401 -2.44 6.81 -24.48
N ARG A 402 -1.41 7.05 -25.30
CA ARG A 402 -0.26 7.88 -24.91
C ARG A 402 -0.64 9.33 -24.70
N ARG A 403 -1.50 9.91 -25.56
CA ARG A 403 -2.02 11.28 -25.37
C ARG A 403 -2.98 11.39 -24.20
N SER A 404 -3.65 10.29 -23.82
CA SER A 404 -4.45 10.22 -22.61
C SER A 404 -3.58 10.32 -21.36
N ASP A 405 -2.43 9.63 -21.31
CA ASP A 405 -1.51 9.72 -20.17
C ASP A 405 -1.00 11.14 -19.93
N ILE A 406 -0.77 11.91 -21.00
CA ILE A 406 -0.34 13.32 -20.91
C ILE A 406 -1.42 14.19 -20.24
N TRP A 407 -2.69 13.94 -20.58
CA TRP A 407 -3.80 14.61 -19.92
C TRP A 407 -3.85 14.26 -18.42
N SER A 408 -3.80 12.97 -18.10
CA SER A 408 -3.84 12.49 -16.72
C SER A 408 -2.64 12.99 -15.90
N PHE A 409 -1.45 13.05 -16.49
CA PHE A 409 -0.27 13.70 -15.89
C PHE A 409 -0.55 15.18 -15.62
N GLY A 410 -1.14 15.91 -16.57
CA GLY A 410 -1.51 17.31 -16.38
C GLY A 410 -2.45 17.53 -15.19
N CYS A 411 -3.43 16.64 -15.01
CA CYS A 411 -4.31 16.64 -13.85
C CYS A 411 -3.52 16.46 -12.55
N VAL A 412 -2.69 15.41 -12.46
CA VAL A 412 -1.83 15.17 -11.28
C VAL A 412 -0.90 16.36 -11.00
N PHE A 413 -0.26 16.89 -12.05
CA PHE A 413 0.68 18.00 -11.96
C PHE A 413 0.02 19.29 -11.45
N SER A 414 -1.25 19.50 -11.78
CA SER A 414 -2.03 20.62 -11.26
C SER A 414 -2.39 20.47 -9.78
N GLU A 415 -2.62 19.25 -9.30
CA GLU A 415 -2.88 19.00 -7.88
C GLU A 415 -1.60 19.08 -7.04
N VAL A 416 -0.46 18.67 -7.60
CA VAL A 416 0.86 18.93 -6.98
C VAL A 416 1.11 20.43 -6.86
N LEU A 417 0.75 21.23 -7.87
CA LEU A 417 0.83 22.69 -7.78
C LEU A 417 -0.10 23.24 -6.68
N ALA A 418 -1.35 22.76 -6.59
CA ALA A 418 -2.27 23.14 -5.53
C ALA A 418 -1.68 22.85 -4.14
N TRP A 419 -1.10 21.66 -3.95
CA TRP A 419 -0.43 21.32 -2.70
C TRP A 419 0.79 22.20 -2.43
N ALA A 420 1.58 22.50 -3.47
CA ALA A 420 2.75 23.37 -3.34
C ALA A 420 2.37 24.76 -2.83
N ILE A 421 1.24 25.33 -3.26
CA ILE A 421 0.83 26.70 -2.90
C ILE A 421 0.06 26.79 -1.58
N GLY A 422 -0.68 25.75 -1.17
CA GLY A 422 -1.52 25.83 0.03
C GLY A 422 -1.79 24.50 0.74
N GLY A 423 -0.97 23.48 0.49
CA GLY A 423 -1.05 22.15 1.10
C GLY A 423 -2.37 21.46 0.80
N ARG A 424 -2.80 20.58 1.72
CA ARG A 424 -4.08 19.88 1.64
C ARG A 424 -5.27 20.80 1.40
N ARG A 425 -5.33 21.96 2.07
CA ARG A 425 -6.48 22.87 1.98
C ARG A 425 -6.73 23.32 0.55
N GLU A 426 -5.68 23.74 -0.16
CA GLU A 426 -5.81 24.18 -1.55
C GLU A 426 -6.17 23.00 -2.47
N VAL A 427 -5.62 21.82 -2.23
CA VAL A 427 -5.95 20.61 -2.98
C VAL A 427 -7.46 20.27 -2.88
N GLU A 428 -8.02 20.37 -1.67
CA GLU A 428 -9.44 20.14 -1.39
C GLU A 428 -10.32 21.25 -2.00
N GLU A 429 -9.93 22.52 -1.86
CA GLU A 429 -10.63 23.66 -2.46
C GLU A 429 -10.63 23.62 -3.98
N PHE A 430 -9.52 23.17 -4.58
CA PHE A 430 -9.40 22.98 -6.02
C PHE A 430 -10.33 21.87 -6.51
N ALA A 431 -10.37 20.72 -5.84
CA ALA A 431 -11.31 19.63 -6.15
C ALA A 431 -12.77 20.07 -5.98
N TYR A 432 -13.08 20.74 -4.87
CA TYR A 432 -14.40 21.29 -4.61
C TYR A 432 -14.87 22.23 -5.73
N SER A 433 -13.96 23.09 -6.21
CA SER A 433 -14.26 24.06 -7.26
C SER A 433 -14.61 23.38 -8.59
N ARG A 434 -13.97 22.25 -8.90
CA ARG A 434 -14.26 21.43 -10.09
C ARG A 434 -15.60 20.71 -10.00
N ALA A 435 -16.03 20.31 -8.80
CA ALA A 435 -17.29 19.58 -8.56
C ALA A 435 -18.57 20.46 -8.48
N ARG A 436 -18.51 21.77 -8.81
CA ARG A 436 -19.63 22.70 -8.57
C ARG A 436 -20.93 22.31 -9.27
N ARG A 437 -22.07 22.60 -8.60
CA ARG A 437 -23.47 22.38 -9.05
C ARG A 437 -23.92 20.91 -9.15
N GLY A 438 -23.39 20.05 -8.28
CA GLY A 438 -23.78 18.63 -8.24
C GLY A 438 -23.19 17.79 -9.39
N GLN A 439 -22.24 18.35 -10.14
CA GLN A 439 -21.47 17.62 -11.15
C GLN A 439 -20.33 16.84 -10.49
N LYS A 440 -19.85 15.81 -11.18
CA LYS A 440 -18.70 15.01 -10.73
C LYS A 440 -17.42 15.85 -10.84
N ASP A 441 -16.46 15.59 -9.94
CA ASP A 441 -15.12 16.18 -10.03
C ASP A 441 -14.46 15.77 -11.36
N ALA A 442 -14.27 16.74 -12.25
CA ALA A 442 -13.70 16.56 -13.58
C ALA A 442 -12.86 17.76 -14.01
N PHE A 443 -11.83 17.50 -14.83
CA PHE A 443 -10.96 18.54 -15.37
C PHE A 443 -11.47 19.15 -16.69
N TRP A 444 -12.52 18.59 -17.27
CA TRP A 444 -13.13 19.06 -18.51
C TRP A 444 -14.66 18.98 -18.40
N GLU A 445 -15.34 19.72 -19.26
CA GLU A 445 -16.79 19.74 -19.36
C GLU A 445 -17.24 19.66 -20.84
N GLU A 446 -18.37 18.99 -21.07
CA GLU A 446 -19.03 18.93 -22.37
C GLU A 446 -19.82 20.23 -22.59
N ILE A 447 -19.68 20.81 -23.78
CA ILE A 447 -20.46 21.95 -24.25
C ILE A 447 -21.41 21.43 -25.31
N THR A 448 -22.68 21.79 -25.19
CA THR A 448 -23.66 21.68 -26.27
C THR A 448 -23.69 23.00 -27.01
N PRO A 449 -23.18 23.10 -28.25
CA PRO A 449 -23.29 24.33 -29.02
C PRO A 449 -24.76 24.64 -29.31
N ASN A 450 -25.16 25.91 -29.24
CA ASN A 450 -26.48 26.40 -29.69
C ASN A 450 -26.59 26.42 -31.24
N THR A 451 -26.13 25.37 -31.92
CA THR A 451 -26.20 25.27 -33.38
C THR A 451 -27.34 24.34 -33.80
N LEU A 452 -28.02 24.68 -34.90
CA LEU A 452 -29.17 23.98 -35.51
C LEU A 452 -28.92 22.52 -35.95
N PHE A 453 -27.75 21.95 -35.68
CA PHE A 453 -27.38 20.58 -36.01
C PHE A 453 -27.12 19.76 -34.74
N PRO A 454 -28.05 18.89 -34.32
CA PRO A 454 -27.82 17.98 -33.21
C PRO A 454 -26.79 16.91 -33.63
N GLY A 455 -25.60 16.90 -33.04
CA GLY A 455 -24.69 15.77 -33.22
C GLY A 455 -23.24 15.94 -32.77
N LYS A 456 -22.65 17.16 -32.78
CA LYS A 456 -21.23 17.35 -32.43
C LYS A 456 -21.08 17.83 -30.99
N LYS A 457 -20.71 16.90 -30.10
CA LYS A 457 -20.30 17.23 -28.73
C LYS A 457 -18.96 17.95 -28.76
N GLU A 458 -18.90 19.14 -28.16
CA GLU A 458 -17.64 19.86 -27.98
C GLU A 458 -17.19 19.74 -26.53
N PHE A 459 -15.89 19.80 -26.29
CA PHE A 459 -15.32 19.72 -24.96
C PHE A 459 -14.46 20.94 -24.68
N ARG A 460 -14.45 21.40 -23.43
CA ARG A 460 -13.48 22.40 -22.96
C ARG A 460 -12.92 22.03 -21.61
N LEU A 461 -11.85 22.71 -21.24
CA LEU A 461 -11.31 22.67 -19.88
C LEU A 461 -12.39 23.16 -18.91
N CYS A 462 -12.53 22.49 -17.78
CA CYS A 462 -13.51 22.86 -16.76
C CYS A 462 -13.33 24.34 -16.40
N GLY A 463 -14.42 25.10 -16.36
CA GLY A 463 -14.36 26.54 -16.11
C GLY A 463 -13.73 26.90 -14.75
N ALA A 464 -13.78 25.99 -13.78
CA ALA A 464 -13.06 26.15 -12.50
C ALA A 464 -11.55 26.00 -12.66
N VAL A 465 -11.09 24.99 -13.41
CA VAL A 465 -9.66 24.77 -13.68
C VAL A 465 -9.07 25.92 -14.48
N ALA A 466 -9.75 26.36 -15.54
CA ALA A 466 -9.30 27.47 -16.37
C ALA A 466 -9.15 28.77 -15.56
N ARG A 467 -10.14 29.08 -14.70
CA ARG A 467 -10.09 30.26 -13.83
C ARG A 467 -8.98 30.15 -12.80
N TRP A 468 -8.86 29.02 -12.10
CA TRP A 468 -7.81 28.82 -11.10
C TRP A 468 -6.41 29.00 -11.70
N LEU A 469 -6.13 28.39 -12.86
CA LEU A 469 -4.85 28.57 -13.56
C LEU A 469 -4.63 30.01 -14.04
N ASN A 470 -5.69 30.73 -14.44
CA ASN A 470 -5.59 32.12 -14.83
C ASN A 470 -5.32 33.03 -13.62
N ASP A 471 -5.99 32.80 -12.50
CA ASP A 471 -5.84 33.59 -11.27
C ASP A 471 -4.40 33.48 -10.72
N LEU A 472 -3.79 32.29 -10.81
CA LEU A 472 -2.37 32.09 -10.49
C LEU A 472 -1.42 32.85 -11.45
N GLN A 473 -1.87 33.16 -12.68
CA GLN A 473 -1.10 33.93 -13.66
C GLN A 473 -1.29 35.44 -13.54
N THR A 474 -2.49 35.93 -13.19
CA THR A 474 -2.90 37.34 -13.36
C THR A 474 -3.05 38.15 -12.05
N GLN A 475 -2.54 37.64 -10.92
CA GLN A 475 -2.45 38.26 -9.59
C GLN A 475 -3.75 38.43 -8.78
N ARG A 476 -3.77 37.76 -7.61
CA ARG A 476 -4.48 38.22 -6.39
C ARG A 476 -3.57 38.34 -5.15
N PHE A 477 -2.29 37.99 -5.26
CA PHE A 477 -1.19 38.17 -4.30
C PHE A 477 0.14 38.24 -5.07
N PRO A 478 1.30 38.67 -4.49
CA PRO A 478 2.60 38.53 -5.14
C PRO A 478 2.90 37.05 -5.39
N THR A 479 2.45 36.52 -6.52
CA THR A 479 2.64 35.12 -6.87
C THR A 479 4.10 34.89 -7.19
N ASN A 480 4.69 33.90 -6.50
CA ASN A 480 6.05 33.46 -6.75
C ASN A 480 6.23 33.22 -8.27
N PRO A 481 7.31 33.71 -8.91
CA PRO A 481 7.54 33.55 -10.34
C PRO A 481 7.47 32.10 -10.82
N VAL A 482 7.90 31.13 -10.00
CA VAL A 482 7.82 29.70 -10.29
C VAL A 482 6.36 29.25 -10.41
N VAL A 483 5.49 29.65 -9.47
CA VAL A 483 4.06 29.33 -9.49
C VAL A 483 3.40 29.90 -10.75
N ARG A 484 3.73 31.13 -11.13
CA ARG A 484 3.20 31.77 -12.34
C ARG A 484 3.59 31.00 -13.61
N ILE A 485 4.87 30.63 -13.74
CA ILE A 485 5.37 29.87 -14.89
C ILE A 485 4.75 28.47 -14.89
N TRP A 486 4.64 27.82 -13.73
CA TRP A 486 4.01 26.51 -13.58
C TRP A 486 2.57 26.51 -14.06
N ALA A 487 1.75 27.45 -13.58
CA ALA A 487 0.36 27.62 -14.02
C ALA A 487 0.26 27.93 -15.53
N GLN A 488 1.17 28.76 -16.06
CA GLN A 488 1.23 29.06 -17.49
C GLN A 488 1.52 27.81 -18.34
N LYS A 489 2.49 26.97 -17.94
CA LYS A 489 2.81 25.71 -18.61
C LYS A 489 1.63 24.74 -18.59
N LEU A 490 0.95 24.61 -17.45
CA LEU A 490 -0.27 23.81 -17.33
C LEU A 490 -1.34 24.27 -18.31
N ALA A 491 -1.67 25.56 -18.32
CA ALA A 491 -2.76 26.11 -19.12
C ALA A 491 -2.49 26.10 -20.64
N ARG A 492 -1.25 26.36 -21.06
CA ARG A 492 -0.92 26.60 -22.48
C ARG A 492 -0.29 25.42 -23.19
N GLU A 493 0.30 24.49 -22.45
CA GLU A 493 1.15 23.46 -23.05
C GLU A 493 0.79 22.03 -22.61
N ILE A 494 0.15 21.81 -21.45
CA ILE A 494 -0.09 20.45 -20.92
C ILE A 494 -1.59 20.08 -20.93
N LEU A 495 -2.45 20.86 -20.26
CA LEU A 495 -3.90 20.59 -20.15
C LEU A 495 -4.66 21.03 -21.41
N ILE A 496 -4.27 20.45 -22.55
CA ILE A 496 -4.87 20.74 -23.86
C ILE A 496 -6.00 19.75 -24.13
N VAL A 497 -7.22 20.25 -24.32
CA VAL A 497 -8.42 19.42 -24.52
C VAL A 497 -8.34 18.65 -25.84
N SER A 498 -7.91 19.32 -26.92
CA SER A 498 -7.70 18.69 -28.22
C SER A 498 -6.56 17.67 -28.15
N LYS A 499 -6.91 16.39 -28.33
CA LYS A 499 -5.98 15.27 -28.30
C LYS A 499 -4.83 15.41 -29.30
N ALA A 500 -5.10 15.95 -30.49
CA ALA A 500 -4.11 16.13 -31.55
C ALA A 500 -3.04 17.18 -31.18
N ASP A 501 -3.44 18.19 -30.41
CA ASP A 501 -2.59 19.33 -30.05
C ASP A 501 -1.81 19.10 -28.74
N ARG A 502 -2.16 18.08 -27.95
CA ARG A 502 -1.42 17.70 -26.74
C ARG A 502 0.05 17.40 -27.08
N PRO A 503 1.01 17.72 -26.19
CA PRO A 503 2.42 17.36 -26.38
C PRO A 503 2.63 15.85 -26.24
N GLY A 504 3.72 15.34 -26.80
CA GLY A 504 4.13 13.95 -26.57
C GLY A 504 4.95 13.87 -25.28
N ALA A 505 5.19 12.67 -24.74
CA ALA A 505 5.91 12.53 -23.47
C ALA A 505 7.32 13.14 -23.51
N ALA A 506 8.11 12.96 -24.58
CA ALA A 506 9.40 13.64 -24.75
C ALA A 506 9.31 15.18 -24.72
N LYS A 507 8.22 15.76 -25.22
CA LYS A 507 8.00 17.22 -25.16
C LYS A 507 7.54 17.63 -23.76
N LEU A 508 6.67 16.84 -23.13
CA LEU A 508 6.24 17.04 -21.74
C LEU A 508 7.45 17.04 -20.78
N GLU A 509 8.34 16.07 -20.91
CA GLU A 509 9.57 15.95 -20.12
C GLU A 509 10.43 17.21 -20.24
N LYS A 510 10.63 17.74 -21.46
CA LYS A 510 11.32 19.03 -21.67
C LYS A 510 10.58 20.22 -21.06
N ILE A 511 9.25 20.28 -21.14
CA ILE A 511 8.45 21.36 -20.55
C ILE A 511 8.64 21.39 -19.03
N VAL A 512 8.49 20.24 -18.37
CA VAL A 512 8.59 20.12 -16.91
C VAL A 512 10.05 20.29 -16.45
N GLY A 513 11.02 19.73 -17.19
CA GLY A 513 12.44 19.91 -16.92
C GLY A 513 12.90 21.35 -17.06
N GLY A 514 12.38 22.08 -18.05
CA GLY A 514 12.61 23.52 -18.20
C GLY A 514 12.09 24.33 -17.01
N LEU A 515 10.91 23.97 -16.47
CA LEU A 515 10.35 24.59 -15.27
C LEU A 515 11.17 24.25 -14.01
N TYR A 516 11.58 22.99 -13.86
CA TYR A 516 12.46 22.55 -12.78
C TYR A 516 13.77 23.36 -12.78
N ASN A 517 14.44 23.47 -13.92
CA ASN A 517 15.66 24.28 -14.06
C ASN A 517 15.42 25.78 -13.84
N ALA A 518 14.27 26.31 -14.26
CA ALA A 518 13.92 27.71 -13.99
C ALA A 518 13.74 27.95 -12.49
N CYS A 519 13.15 27.00 -11.76
CA CYS A 519 13.05 27.06 -10.31
C CYS A 519 14.44 27.16 -9.67
N GLU A 520 15.37 26.25 -10.03
CA GLU A 520 16.77 26.26 -9.55
C GLU A 520 17.45 27.63 -9.70
N MET A 521 17.30 28.25 -10.87
CA MET A 521 17.92 29.53 -11.18
C MET A 521 17.28 30.69 -10.41
N LEU A 522 15.98 30.64 -10.14
CA LEU A 522 15.27 31.66 -9.38
C LEU A 522 15.57 31.57 -7.88
N THR A 523 15.66 30.35 -7.33
CA THR A 523 16.00 30.16 -5.91
C THR A 523 17.44 30.55 -5.60
N THR A 524 18.38 30.38 -6.53
CA THR A 524 19.80 30.74 -6.34
C THR A 524 20.09 32.23 -6.41
N ARG A 525 19.33 33.01 -7.19
CA ARG A 525 19.46 34.47 -7.28
C ARG A 525 18.97 35.18 -6.02
N ASP A 526 17.86 34.73 -5.44
CA ASP A 526 17.33 35.28 -4.18
C ASP A 526 18.32 35.10 -3.02
N MET A 527 19.12 34.03 -3.01
CA MET A 527 20.17 33.82 -2.00
C MET A 527 21.43 34.69 -2.18
N GLN A 528 21.72 35.14 -3.41
CA GLN A 528 22.85 36.03 -3.68
C GLN A 528 22.52 37.49 -3.36
N GLU A 529 21.26 37.92 -3.54
CA GLU A 529 20.81 39.28 -3.19
C GLU A 529 20.54 39.49 -1.69
N SER A 530 20.30 38.41 -0.93
CA SER A 530 19.97 38.47 0.52
C SER A 530 21.19 38.45 1.47
N GLY A 531 22.42 38.43 0.96
CA GLY A 531 23.63 38.79 1.74
C GLY A 531 23.99 37.92 2.96
N LEU A 532 23.55 36.66 3.04
CA LEU A 532 23.90 35.77 4.15
C LEU A 532 25.17 34.95 3.83
N PRO A 533 26.19 34.94 4.70
CA PRO A 533 27.45 34.25 4.42
C PRO A 533 27.33 32.72 4.45
N LEU A 534 28.00 32.08 3.50
CA LEU A 534 28.17 30.64 3.36
C LEU A 534 28.74 30.00 4.63
N LEU A 535 27.91 29.32 5.43
CA LEU A 535 28.41 28.33 6.38
C LEU A 535 28.79 27.07 5.62
N ARG A 536 30.12 26.89 5.50
CA ARG A 536 30.80 25.68 5.02
C ARG A 536 30.08 24.41 5.50
N ARG A 537 29.81 23.53 4.54
CA ARG A 537 29.59 22.09 4.73
C ARG A 537 30.62 21.55 5.75
N ALA A 538 30.17 21.28 6.96
CA ALA A 538 30.93 20.48 7.91
C ALA A 538 30.70 19.01 7.57
N SER A 539 31.75 18.38 7.03
CA SER A 539 31.90 16.93 7.06
C SER A 539 32.02 16.51 8.52
N SER A 540 31.06 15.78 9.06
CA SER A 540 31.22 15.15 10.36
C SER A 540 30.56 13.78 10.38
N THR A 541 31.39 12.76 10.21
CA THR A 541 31.28 11.44 10.86
C THR A 541 30.88 11.64 12.32
N PHE A 542 29.72 11.14 12.72
CA PHE A 542 29.43 10.86 14.13
C PHE A 542 28.57 9.61 14.27
N SER A 543 29.20 8.59 14.86
CA SER A 543 28.58 7.46 15.53
C SER A 543 27.59 7.96 16.58
N GLN A 544 26.43 7.31 16.71
CA GLN A 544 25.59 7.43 17.89
C GLN A 544 25.09 6.05 18.34
N THR A 545 25.57 5.66 19.51
CA THR A 545 24.92 4.77 20.48
C THR A 545 23.64 5.41 21.02
N PRO A 546 22.61 4.63 21.39
CA PRO A 546 21.30 5.14 21.76
C PRO A 546 21.20 5.48 23.26
N THR A 547 20.69 6.66 23.60
CA THR A 547 20.26 7.00 24.96
C THR A 547 18.80 7.40 25.01
N GLN A 548 18.05 6.53 25.68
CA GLN A 548 16.85 6.69 26.52
C GLN A 548 15.82 7.80 26.24
N ASN A 549 14.59 7.30 26.14
CA ASN A 549 13.31 7.99 26.01
C ASN A 549 12.94 8.86 27.22
N THR A 550 12.33 10.00 26.95
CA THR A 550 11.26 10.57 27.78
C THR A 550 10.09 10.97 26.87
N PRO A 551 8.84 10.57 27.17
CA PRO A 551 7.69 10.82 26.31
C PRO A 551 7.20 12.26 26.48
N VAL A 552 7.08 12.99 25.37
CA VAL A 552 6.27 14.21 25.31
C VAL A 552 4.96 13.85 24.64
N ASP A 553 3.89 14.07 25.39
CA ASP A 553 2.49 13.82 25.07
C ASP A 553 2.13 14.30 23.65
N SER A 554 1.68 13.37 22.79
CA SER A 554 1.17 13.67 21.46
C SER A 554 -0.31 13.40 21.41
N THR A 555 -1.12 14.45 21.50
CA THR A 555 -2.53 14.44 21.17
C THR A 555 -2.69 14.11 19.68
N TYR A 556 -3.28 12.94 19.40
CA TYR A 556 -3.69 12.52 18.06
C TYR A 556 -4.79 13.46 17.55
N GLY A 557 -4.47 14.30 16.56
CA GLY A 557 -5.45 15.18 15.93
C GLY A 557 -6.30 14.42 14.91
N HIS A 558 -7.43 13.86 15.34
CA HIS A 558 -8.46 13.34 14.43
C HIS A 558 -9.28 14.50 13.83
N THR A 559 -9.39 14.59 12.50
CA THR A 559 -10.06 15.72 11.84
C THR A 559 -11.55 15.46 11.62
N VAL A 560 -12.39 16.20 12.34
CA VAL A 560 -13.85 16.25 12.15
C VAL A 560 -14.19 17.13 10.94
N LEU A 561 -14.97 16.63 9.97
CA LEU A 561 -15.48 17.42 8.85
C LEU A 561 -16.81 18.09 9.23
N PRO A 562 -16.94 19.42 9.15
CA PRO A 562 -18.19 20.13 9.46
C PRO A 562 -19.25 19.99 8.35
N HIS A 563 -20.51 19.81 8.75
CA HIS A 563 -21.70 19.61 7.89
C HIS A 563 -21.99 20.69 6.85
N SER A 564 -21.49 21.91 7.01
CA SER A 564 -21.75 23.02 6.08
C SER A 564 -20.99 22.93 4.75
N SER A 565 -20.22 21.87 4.54
CA SER A 565 -19.33 21.71 3.38
C SER A 565 -19.73 20.53 2.48
N SER A 566 -20.96 20.57 1.96
CA SER A 566 -21.56 19.53 1.11
C SER A 566 -20.67 19.06 -0.06
N GLY A 567 -19.80 19.91 -0.60
CA GLY A 567 -18.84 19.51 -1.63
C GLY A 567 -17.50 18.97 -1.10
N ILE A 568 -17.11 19.25 0.15
CA ILE A 568 -15.92 18.62 0.77
C ILE A 568 -16.20 17.13 1.00
N LEU A 569 -17.41 16.79 1.43
CA LEU A 569 -17.86 15.40 1.54
C LEU A 569 -17.88 14.69 0.18
N ALA A 570 -18.45 15.33 -0.85
CA ALA A 570 -18.49 14.76 -2.19
C ALA A 570 -17.08 14.58 -2.81
N ALA A 571 -16.17 15.54 -2.57
CA ALA A 571 -14.78 15.48 -3.01
C ALA A 571 -13.97 14.40 -2.27
N ALA A 572 -14.15 14.27 -0.96
CA ALA A 572 -13.51 13.21 -0.16
C ALA A 572 -13.99 11.82 -0.60
N ILE A 573 -15.29 11.68 -0.88
CA ILE A 573 -15.89 10.43 -1.39
C ILE A 573 -15.40 10.09 -2.80
N SER A 574 -15.32 11.07 -3.73
CA SER A 574 -14.84 10.81 -5.09
C SER A 574 -13.37 10.42 -5.17
N ARG A 575 -12.59 10.75 -4.13
CA ARG A 575 -11.16 10.44 -4.00
C ARG A 575 -10.88 9.18 -3.18
N SER A 576 -11.88 8.67 -2.45
CA SER A 576 -11.72 7.47 -1.64
C SER A 576 -11.45 6.23 -2.50
N LYS A 577 -10.49 5.39 -2.08
CA LYS A 577 -10.18 4.10 -2.70
C LYS A 577 -11.28 3.04 -2.50
N VAL A 578 -12.29 3.32 -1.68
CA VAL A 578 -13.31 2.35 -1.29
C VAL A 578 -14.46 2.40 -2.30
N GLN A 579 -14.46 1.43 -3.22
CA GLN A 579 -15.45 1.30 -4.28
C GLN A 579 -16.44 0.16 -4.02
N ASP A 580 -17.12 0.20 -2.87
CA ASP A 580 -18.12 -0.80 -2.49
C ASP A 580 -19.08 -0.25 -1.41
N THR A 581 -19.96 -1.10 -0.90
CA THR A 581 -20.85 -0.79 0.23
C THR A 581 -20.07 -0.47 1.51
N VAL A 582 -20.11 0.78 1.95
CA VAL A 582 -19.46 1.27 3.17
C VAL A 582 -20.41 1.21 4.36
N PRO A 583 -20.00 0.59 5.48
CA PRO A 583 -20.75 0.70 6.73
C PRO A 583 -20.68 2.11 7.31
N VAL A 584 -21.84 2.63 7.68
CA VAL A 584 -22.07 3.99 8.16
C VAL A 584 -22.74 3.92 9.53
N ALA A 585 -22.20 4.63 10.52
CA ALA A 585 -22.89 4.90 11.77
C ALA A 585 -23.51 6.30 11.76
N MET A 586 -24.83 6.37 11.95
CA MET A 586 -25.60 7.59 12.13
C MET A 586 -25.96 7.73 13.60
N ILE A 587 -25.41 8.75 14.26
CA ILE A 587 -25.59 8.97 15.70
C ILE A 587 -26.50 10.17 15.91
N TYR A 588 -27.66 9.89 16.50
CA TYR A 588 -28.64 10.90 16.89
C TYR A 588 -28.66 11.03 18.42
N ARG A 589 -29.26 12.10 18.95
CA ARG A 589 -29.40 12.29 20.41
C ARG A 589 -29.99 11.09 21.15
N ASN A 590 -30.92 10.36 20.54
CA ASN A 590 -31.69 9.30 21.21
C ASN A 590 -31.59 7.92 20.55
N ARG A 591 -30.79 7.77 19.49
CA ARG A 591 -30.66 6.50 18.75
C ARG A 591 -29.39 6.47 17.92
N ILE A 592 -28.93 5.26 17.61
CA ILE A 592 -27.86 5.02 16.64
C ILE A 592 -28.39 4.09 15.57
N GLU A 593 -28.16 4.45 14.31
CA GLU A 593 -28.53 3.66 13.16
C GLU A 593 -27.25 3.25 12.41
N PHE A 594 -27.04 1.95 12.28
CA PHE A 594 -26.03 1.43 11.37
C PHE A 594 -26.68 1.19 10.02
N THR A 595 -26.13 1.79 8.97
CA THR A 595 -26.57 1.58 7.61
C THR A 595 -25.39 1.21 6.73
N GLN A 596 -25.69 0.76 5.53
CA GLN A 596 -24.71 0.40 4.52
C GLN A 596 -25.02 1.25 3.30
N ILE A 597 -24.02 1.97 2.80
CA ILE A 597 -24.19 2.85 1.64
C ILE A 597 -23.25 2.41 0.55
N SER A 598 -23.83 2.07 -0.60
CA SER A 598 -23.06 1.81 -1.81
C SER A 598 -22.45 3.12 -2.28
N ILE A 599 -21.13 3.26 -2.09
CA ILE A 599 -20.36 4.34 -2.70
C ILE A 599 -20.04 3.92 -4.12
N SER A 600 -21.07 3.85 -4.97
CA SER A 600 -20.87 3.67 -6.41
C SER A 600 -20.34 4.97 -7.02
N HIS A 601 -19.68 4.90 -8.18
CA HIS A 601 -19.11 6.07 -8.88
C HIS A 601 -20.09 7.24 -9.13
N SER A 602 -21.40 7.07 -8.89
CA SER A 602 -22.48 8.08 -8.91
C SER A 602 -22.64 8.88 -7.59
N GLY A 603 -21.78 8.65 -6.61
CA GLY A 603 -22.01 8.88 -5.19
C GLY A 603 -22.25 10.30 -4.66
N SER A 604 -22.18 11.40 -5.43
CA SER A 604 -22.45 12.72 -4.82
C SER A 604 -23.94 12.91 -4.49
N HIS A 605 -24.85 12.41 -5.32
CA HIS A 605 -26.29 12.63 -5.15
C HIS A 605 -26.93 11.60 -4.21
N GLU A 606 -26.53 10.33 -4.33
CA GLU A 606 -27.04 9.21 -3.52
C GLU A 606 -26.52 9.30 -2.07
N CYS A 607 -25.24 9.64 -1.88
CA CYS A 607 -24.71 9.89 -0.53
C CYS A 607 -25.35 11.13 0.10
N ARG A 608 -25.64 12.19 -0.68
CA ARG A 608 -26.33 13.38 -0.14
C ARG A 608 -27.73 13.04 0.39
N THR A 609 -28.51 12.29 -0.36
CA THR A 609 -29.88 11.91 0.05
C THR A 609 -29.93 10.83 1.13
N ASN A 610 -28.91 9.96 1.22
CA ASN A 610 -28.90 8.83 2.14
C ASN A 610 -28.08 9.05 3.43
N LEU A 611 -27.01 9.86 3.40
CA LEU A 611 -26.16 10.14 4.57
C LEU A 611 -26.62 11.33 5.39
N LEU A 612 -27.17 12.37 4.77
CA LEU A 612 -27.48 13.63 5.44
C LEU A 612 -28.84 14.14 4.98
N PRO A 613 -29.95 13.65 5.58
CA PRO A 613 -31.27 14.21 5.33
C PRO A 613 -31.24 15.73 5.60
N ASP A 614 -31.98 16.53 4.83
CA ASP A 614 -32.17 17.98 5.04
C ASP A 614 -32.77 18.35 6.43
N GLU A 615 -33.00 17.35 7.28
CA GLU A 615 -33.67 17.39 8.57
C GLU A 615 -32.73 17.61 9.77
N TRP A 616 -31.42 17.67 9.55
CA TRP A 616 -30.41 17.89 10.60
C TRP A 616 -30.15 19.38 10.84
N ARG A 617 -30.00 19.83 12.10
CA ARG A 617 -29.78 21.26 12.42
C ARG A 617 -28.40 21.73 11.93
N SER A 618 -28.38 22.78 11.12
CA SER A 618 -27.14 23.51 10.78
C SER A 618 -26.47 24.03 12.06
N GLY A 619 -25.34 23.43 12.46
CA GLY A 619 -24.52 23.89 13.58
C GLY A 619 -23.92 22.81 14.49
N SER A 620 -24.53 21.62 14.61
CA SER A 620 -24.05 20.54 15.51
C SER A 620 -23.72 19.23 14.79
N VAL A 621 -23.57 19.27 13.47
CA VAL A 621 -23.42 18.07 12.63
C VAL A 621 -21.98 17.93 12.15
N GLY A 622 -21.41 16.74 12.33
CA GLY A 622 -20.07 16.40 11.87
C GLY A 622 -20.01 15.03 11.21
N VAL A 623 -18.95 14.84 10.42
CA VAL A 623 -18.63 13.59 9.72
C VAL A 623 -17.16 13.25 9.94
N ALA A 624 -16.85 11.97 10.15
CA ALA A 624 -15.49 11.45 10.16
C ALA A 624 -15.38 10.26 9.20
N ILE A 625 -14.27 10.22 8.45
CA ILE A 625 -13.93 9.13 7.55
C ILE A 625 -12.64 8.50 8.08
N GLU A 626 -12.68 7.21 8.41
CA GLU A 626 -11.54 6.46 8.90
C GLU A 626 -11.38 5.16 8.10
N GLY A 627 -10.37 5.10 7.25
CA GLY A 627 -10.17 3.97 6.33
C GLY A 627 -11.38 3.71 5.43
N ARG A 628 -12.09 2.59 5.67
CA ARG A 628 -13.32 2.19 4.95
C ARG A 628 -14.62 2.44 5.72
N TYR A 629 -14.55 3.14 6.84
CA TYR A 629 -15.66 3.34 7.76
C TYR A 629 -16.05 4.81 7.82
N PHE A 630 -17.34 5.05 7.98
CA PHE A 630 -17.91 6.39 7.97
C PHE A 630 -18.79 6.62 9.20
N ALA A 631 -18.56 7.70 9.94
CA ALA A 631 -19.39 8.09 11.08
C ALA A 631 -19.96 9.50 10.87
N ALA A 632 -21.25 9.68 11.15
CA ALA A 632 -21.92 10.98 11.17
C ALA A 632 -22.74 11.15 12.45
N TRP A 633 -22.78 12.36 12.99
CA TRP A 633 -23.51 12.68 14.21
C TRP A 633 -24.16 14.07 14.15
N GLY A 634 -25.31 14.24 14.79
CA GLY A 634 -26.02 15.52 14.80
C GLY A 634 -27.48 15.48 15.27
N ASP A 635 -28.10 16.67 15.35
CA ASP A 635 -29.47 16.85 15.87
C ASP A 635 -30.54 16.81 14.77
N CYS A 636 -31.41 15.80 14.79
CA CYS A 636 -32.50 15.63 13.81
C CYS A 636 -33.83 16.25 14.30
N LYS A 637 -34.58 16.92 13.40
CA LYS A 637 -35.87 17.57 13.69
C LYS A 637 -37.11 16.64 13.72
N LYS A 638 -37.03 15.38 13.29
CA LYS A 638 -38.17 14.46 13.26
C LYS A 638 -37.78 13.05 13.70
N SER A 639 -38.70 12.36 14.40
CA SER A 639 -38.62 10.90 14.49
C SER A 639 -38.88 10.32 13.09
N MET A 640 -37.82 9.97 12.36
CA MET A 640 -37.99 9.32 11.07
C MET A 640 -38.72 7.98 11.28
N LYS A 641 -39.97 7.90 10.84
CA LYS A 641 -40.64 6.63 10.52
C LYS A 641 -40.07 6.08 9.20
N ARG A 642 -38.81 5.66 9.19
CA ARG A 642 -38.28 4.74 8.18
C ARG A 642 -38.00 3.41 8.86
N ARG A 643 -38.40 2.30 8.22
CA ARG A 643 -38.00 0.95 8.63
C ARG A 643 -36.50 0.78 8.35
N SER A 644 -35.70 1.29 9.28
CA SER A 644 -34.28 0.99 9.43
C SER A 644 -34.13 0.33 10.80
N GLN A 645 -33.27 -0.69 10.93
CA GLN A 645 -33.09 -1.42 12.19
C GLN A 645 -32.56 -0.47 13.28
N CYS A 646 -33.46 0.02 14.13
CA CYS A 646 -33.14 0.76 15.34
C CYS A 646 -32.65 -0.24 16.39
N LEU A 647 -31.39 -0.14 16.79
CA LEU A 647 -30.74 -1.14 17.67
C LEU A 647 -30.57 -0.65 19.11
N PHE A 648 -30.85 0.63 19.37
CA PHE A 648 -30.77 1.23 20.70
C PHE A 648 -31.75 2.40 20.82
N SER A 649 -32.60 2.35 21.84
CA SER A 649 -33.57 3.40 22.19
C SER A 649 -33.68 3.42 23.71
N GLU A 650 -32.90 4.27 24.36
CA GLU A 650 -33.11 4.63 25.77
C GLU A 650 -33.40 6.13 25.90
N ARG A 651 -33.91 6.51 27.08
CA ARG A 651 -34.43 7.84 27.45
C ARG A 651 -33.55 8.97 26.89
N GLU A 652 -34.19 10.06 26.46
CA GLU A 652 -33.52 11.27 25.93
C GLU A 652 -32.22 11.55 26.68
N LEU A 653 -31.09 11.36 25.99
CA LEU A 653 -29.79 11.76 26.52
C LEU A 653 -29.79 13.29 26.55
N ASP A 654 -29.63 13.89 27.73
CA ASP A 654 -29.39 15.33 27.90
C ASP A 654 -27.93 15.69 27.51
N GLN A 655 -27.45 15.11 26.40
CA GLN A 655 -26.09 15.24 25.88
C GLN A 655 -26.12 15.33 24.36
N THR A 656 -25.23 16.16 23.80
CA THR A 656 -25.09 16.35 22.36
C THR A 656 -23.78 15.71 21.90
N PHE A 657 -23.85 14.81 20.91
CA PHE A 657 -22.65 14.23 20.31
C PHE A 657 -21.86 15.30 19.55
N THR A 658 -20.56 15.34 19.78
CA THR A 658 -19.64 16.31 19.17
C THR A 658 -18.61 15.66 18.27
N GLN A 659 -18.35 14.37 18.46
CA GLN A 659 -17.43 13.60 17.64
C GLN A 659 -17.82 12.12 17.62
N ALA A 660 -17.60 11.43 16.51
CA ALA A 660 -17.62 9.99 16.46
C ALA A 660 -16.62 9.41 15.44
N ILE A 661 -16.03 8.25 15.76
CA ILE A 661 -15.00 7.61 14.94
C ILE A 661 -14.97 6.10 15.14
N PHE A 662 -14.61 5.35 14.10
CA PHE A 662 -14.35 3.91 14.19
C PHE A 662 -12.89 3.63 14.51
N ASN A 663 -12.57 2.48 15.10
CA ASN A 663 -11.19 1.98 15.09
C ASN A 663 -10.79 1.49 13.69
N ASP A 664 -9.48 1.29 13.47
CA ASP A 664 -8.90 0.80 12.20
C ASP A 664 -9.56 -0.47 11.64
N GLN A 665 -10.09 -1.33 12.51
CA GLN A 665 -10.74 -2.59 12.16
C GLN A 665 -12.26 -2.48 11.97
N GLY A 666 -12.85 -1.33 12.30
CA GLY A 666 -14.29 -1.08 12.37
C GLY A 666 -15.09 -1.98 13.30
N SER A 667 -14.40 -2.65 14.23
CA SER A 667 -15.00 -3.48 15.27
C SER A 667 -15.44 -2.65 16.48
N MET A 668 -15.08 -1.37 16.56
CA MET A 668 -15.49 -0.44 17.61
C MET A 668 -15.86 0.92 17.04
N LEU A 669 -16.92 1.52 17.59
CA LEU A 669 -17.32 2.91 17.38
C LEU A 669 -17.15 3.67 18.69
N PHE A 670 -16.47 4.81 18.64
CA PHE A 670 -16.29 5.74 19.76
C PHE A 670 -17.08 7.01 19.45
N ALA A 671 -17.89 7.50 20.39
CA ALA A 671 -18.51 8.82 20.26
C ALA A 671 -18.38 9.64 21.53
N TRP A 672 -17.98 10.89 21.35
CA TRP A 672 -17.91 11.89 22.40
C TRP A 672 -19.22 12.67 22.47
N ALA A 673 -19.78 12.81 23.67
CA ALA A 673 -20.96 13.61 23.90
C ALA A 673 -20.75 14.59 25.07
N ILE A 674 -21.29 15.80 24.92
CA ILE A 674 -21.22 16.87 25.90
C ILE A 674 -22.64 17.25 26.33
N GLY A 675 -22.91 17.15 27.62
CA GLY A 675 -24.15 17.63 28.26
C GLY A 675 -23.92 18.87 29.13
N SER A 676 -25.00 19.40 29.68
CA SER A 676 -24.99 20.61 30.51
C SER A 676 -24.12 20.53 31.77
N ARG A 677 -23.85 19.31 32.27
CA ARG A 677 -23.10 19.06 33.52
C ARG A 677 -22.05 17.95 33.43
N GLN A 678 -21.86 17.34 32.25
CA GLN A 678 -21.10 16.10 32.14
C GLN A 678 -20.62 15.85 30.70
N GLU A 679 -19.39 15.36 30.57
CA GLU A 679 -18.86 14.82 29.32
C GLU A 679 -18.83 13.29 29.38
N SER A 680 -19.16 12.66 28.26
CA SER A 680 -19.27 11.20 28.15
C SER A 680 -18.55 10.68 26.92
N LEU A 681 -17.79 9.59 27.09
CA LEU A 681 -17.32 8.76 25.98
C LEU A 681 -18.17 7.49 25.93
N TYR A 682 -18.79 7.27 24.77
CA TYR A 682 -19.54 6.07 24.46
C TYR A 682 -18.73 5.17 23.53
N VAL A 683 -18.63 3.88 23.88
CA VAL A 683 -17.94 2.88 23.08
C VAL A 683 -18.88 1.73 22.76
N TRP A 684 -19.04 1.43 21.47
CA TRP A 684 -19.82 0.29 20.98
C TRP A 684 -18.90 -0.73 20.31
N ARG A 685 -19.06 -2.02 20.67
CA ARG A 685 -18.45 -3.14 19.94
C ARG A 685 -19.40 -3.60 18.82
N ILE A 686 -18.86 -3.74 17.60
CA ILE A 686 -19.57 -4.13 16.38
C ILE A 686 -19.12 -5.55 16.00
N GLU A 687 -19.99 -6.55 16.18
CA GLU A 687 -19.68 -7.95 15.86
C GLU A 687 -20.21 -8.36 14.48
N ASN A 688 -19.33 -8.95 13.66
CA ASN A 688 -19.64 -9.72 12.45
C ASN A 688 -20.51 -9.06 11.36
N ASN A 689 -20.39 -7.74 11.12
CA ASN A 689 -21.22 -7.04 10.12
C ASN A 689 -22.73 -7.31 10.27
N ASN A 690 -23.15 -7.82 11.43
CA ASN A 690 -24.49 -8.23 11.71
C ASN A 690 -25.05 -7.19 12.68
N PRO A 691 -25.87 -6.25 12.21
CA PRO A 691 -26.44 -5.20 13.06
C PRO A 691 -27.21 -5.78 14.27
N SER A 692 -27.56 -7.07 14.23
CA SER A 692 -28.42 -7.75 15.20
C SER A 692 -27.76 -8.19 16.51
N SER A 693 -26.43 -8.18 16.64
CA SER A 693 -25.75 -8.60 17.88
C SER A 693 -25.81 -7.47 18.91
N ARG A 694 -26.32 -7.74 20.12
CA ARG A 694 -26.42 -6.77 21.22
C ARG A 694 -25.08 -6.03 21.40
N CYS A 695 -25.06 -4.75 21.01
CA CYS A 695 -23.91 -3.89 21.20
C CYS A 695 -23.71 -3.65 22.69
N HIS A 696 -22.61 -4.16 23.26
CA HIS A 696 -22.20 -3.76 24.60
C HIS A 696 -21.77 -2.30 24.55
N VAL A 697 -22.53 -1.42 25.22
CA VAL A 697 -22.17 -0.02 25.42
C VAL A 697 -21.31 0.06 26.67
N VAL A 698 -20.07 0.51 26.54
CA VAL A 698 -19.29 0.95 27.71
C VAL A 698 -19.36 2.46 27.77
N HIS A 699 -19.96 2.97 28.84
CA HIS A 699 -20.11 4.41 29.09
C HIS A 699 -19.05 4.85 30.10
N TYR A 700 -18.23 5.81 29.69
CA TYR A 700 -17.29 6.49 30.57
C TYR A 700 -17.79 7.92 30.80
N SER A 701 -18.02 8.24 32.07
CA SER A 701 -18.49 9.53 32.54
C SER A 701 -17.33 10.32 33.14
N LEU A 702 -16.98 11.46 32.56
CA LEU A 702 -16.03 12.39 33.15
C LEU A 702 -16.81 13.33 34.09
N VAL A 703 -16.70 13.09 35.40
CA VAL A 703 -17.23 14.00 36.41
C VAL A 703 -16.19 15.09 36.65
N CYS A 704 -16.51 16.33 36.30
CA CYS A 704 -15.71 17.48 36.69
C CYS A 704 -15.90 17.69 38.20
N LEU A 705 -14.93 17.27 39.02
CA LEU A 705 -14.90 17.57 40.44
C LEU A 705 -14.63 19.07 40.60
N VAL A 706 -15.69 19.87 40.60
CA VAL A 706 -15.62 21.24 41.10
C VAL A 706 -15.35 21.13 42.59
N GLN A 707 -14.13 21.40 43.03
CA GLN A 707 -13.85 21.59 44.45
C GLN A 707 -14.67 22.78 44.94
N PRO A 708 -15.43 22.65 46.05
CA PRO A 708 -16.08 23.80 46.66
C PRO A 708 -15.00 24.79 47.12
N SER A 709 -15.24 26.07 46.81
CA SER A 709 -14.47 27.24 47.19
C SER A 709 -14.15 27.34 48.68
#